data_AF-A0AA39H3S9-F1
#
_entry.id   AF-A0AA39H3S9-F1
#
_cell.length_a   1.000
_cell.length_b   1.000
_cell.length_c   1.000
_cell.angle_alpha   90.00
_cell.angle_beta   90.00
_cell.angle_gamma   90.00
#
_symmetry.space_group_name_H-M   'P 1'
#
loop_
_entity.id
_entity.type
_entity.pdbx_description
1 polymer ?
#
loop_
_entity_poly.entity_id
_entity_poly.type
_entity_poly.pdbx_seq_one_letter_code
_entity_poly.pdbx_strand_id
1 'polypeptide(L)'
;MTGGHHRTTRSQAMVYLGPRRGKSEINCCVKYTVFGFNVVFWIVGFLLLTIGAWAQIEKNNPYSQLNRASKFYLDPAWILIVVGAVTFLIGFSGCIGALRENTCFLSFYSSLLGLLLLTETALAVLAFSSKEWINMELRTRLDDMVIMYRDDPDLQTLIDWMQQDWKCCGINKADDWDMNIYFNASATALKSEEAGGVPFSCCISKDPLQNFACGHRVRLNRERASNSIYTEGCLPKLQQWLDSNILIVCTVTVGIAIIQILSICFAQDLRSDVFAQRARCMSSPESENVKDVVINRIRDSLQKYEREEGFYRRMCTLYFVIVVVFGGISLWWVTTSTPRAYLRSFTEDHVMHIPATVRLGIVRSADLSSQDLDQISSKLLEELEKFAHQSRFSLKFSLDKLVFSSLKEAEVYDAPHAEEVVINLLLIASKDWPYFSSKKVHLGSKLWSYAQWDEADLDRTVSRLNFAIRDIMIDIDHLVSIVRRDTKNPMGALEIASLPSSQQKRHIWDSAALSVIYNVHLIYLHNLREHLEWNDVGTNSDLQHEALSAVNRFGNRIRNVTDLHVTAEHLWDFDLASFLTVDVQKRNVISHKQVSKLIASIDAATSTVESAYPLIKLLVIESSEPIVLIDEHTEDAFAFAVASWGGIISPKILDEDSVLRTKNPSPVSNWEIERLKLRSFVDNTMRCISSVEAIHQLTRNIATLAVSNYVSQLVNSSVEFLDDGVSKMFRDGVISLDSVLKARFLADKFINEPSLLGLLHFSYDMKLAVYLPLAFPILMPVASSILAVVKRLIYDTQKQ
;
A
#
# COMPACT_ATOMS: atom_id res chain seq x y z
N MET A 1 70.81 38.26 94.91
CA MET A 1 70.10 39.12 93.94
C MET A 1 70.07 38.39 92.61
N THR A 2 68.85 38.25 92.08
CA THR A 2 68.46 38.14 90.66
C THR A 2 68.86 36.92 89.81
N GLY A 3 67.83 36.11 89.49
CA GLY A 3 67.60 35.40 88.20
C GLY A 3 68.28 34.04 88.05
N GLY A 4 67.62 32.87 88.08
CA GLY A 4 66.23 32.54 87.78
C GLY A 4 66.13 31.67 86.52
N HIS A 5 66.52 30.39 86.64
CA HIS A 5 66.05 29.14 85.99
C HIS A 5 65.29 29.19 84.65
N HIS A 6 65.34 28.21 83.74
CA HIS A 6 66.10 26.96 83.54
C HIS A 6 65.82 26.55 82.08
N ARG A 7 66.77 25.82 81.48
CA ARG A 7 66.70 25.11 80.19
C ARG A 7 65.34 24.43 79.93
N THR A 8 64.76 24.72 78.77
CA THR A 8 63.68 23.96 78.13
C THR A 8 64.19 22.59 77.67
N THR A 9 63.91 21.55 78.45
CA THR A 9 63.90 20.15 78.01
C THR A 9 62.45 19.76 77.74
N ARG A 10 62.07 19.62 76.47
CA ARG A 10 60.77 19.07 76.08
C ARG A 10 60.97 17.59 75.76
N SER A 11 60.86 16.78 76.79
CA SER A 11 60.79 15.32 76.68
C SER A 11 59.53 14.93 75.91
N GLN A 12 59.70 14.10 74.89
CA GLN A 12 58.63 13.46 74.14
C GLN A 12 57.93 12.44 75.05
N ALA A 13 56.69 12.69 75.45
CA ALA A 13 55.78 11.65 75.90
C ALA A 13 54.75 11.42 74.79
N MET A 14 55.03 10.42 73.96
CA MET A 14 54.12 9.89 72.95
C MET A 14 52.98 9.17 73.67
N VAL A 15 51.87 9.87 73.90
CA VAL A 15 50.63 9.24 74.37
C VAL A 15 49.94 8.60 73.17
N TYR A 16 50.02 7.27 73.10
CA TYR A 16 49.17 6.46 72.22
C TYR A 16 47.72 6.57 72.68
N LEU A 17 46.92 7.41 72.01
CA LEU A 17 45.46 7.39 72.13
C LEU A 17 44.89 6.50 71.01
N GLY A 18 44.45 5.30 71.40
CA GLY A 18 43.72 4.39 70.51
C GLY A 18 42.39 4.98 70.03
N PRO A 19 41.82 4.46 68.92
CA PRO A 19 40.65 5.06 68.30
C PRO A 19 39.39 4.85 69.17
N ARG A 20 38.75 5.93 69.61
CA ARG A 20 37.38 5.85 70.17
C ARG A 20 36.39 5.53 69.04
N ARG A 21 35.86 4.30 69.04
CA ARG A 21 34.75 3.85 68.16
C ARG A 21 33.45 4.56 68.53
N GLY A 22 33.15 5.70 67.90
CA GLY A 22 31.77 6.15 67.71
C GLY A 22 31.09 5.34 66.61
N LYS A 23 29.77 5.12 66.68
CA LYS A 23 29.00 4.50 65.59
C LYS A 23 29.18 5.36 64.32
N SER A 24 29.60 4.75 63.21
CA SER A 24 29.75 5.45 61.92
C SER A 24 28.39 5.89 61.39
N GLU A 25 28.30 7.08 60.82
CA GLU A 25 27.09 7.57 60.12
C GLU A 25 26.84 6.84 58.80
N ILE A 26 27.84 6.12 58.31
CA ILE A 26 27.78 5.40 57.04
C ILE A 26 26.95 4.13 57.23
N ASN A 27 25.86 4.02 56.48
CA ASN A 27 25.03 2.83 56.47
C ASN A 27 25.80 1.64 55.85
N CYS A 28 26.24 0.72 56.70
CA CYS A 28 27.01 -0.46 56.28
C CYS A 28 26.26 -1.32 55.27
N CYS A 29 24.93 -1.43 55.38
CA CYS A 29 24.13 -2.22 54.44
C CYS A 29 24.19 -1.62 53.03
N VAL A 30 24.04 -0.30 52.90
CA VAL A 30 24.12 0.39 51.60
C VAL A 30 25.53 0.26 51.03
N LYS A 31 26.56 0.47 51.85
CA LYS A 31 27.97 0.34 51.45
C LYS A 31 28.29 -1.04 50.86
N TYR A 32 27.92 -2.11 51.56
CA TYR A 32 28.21 -3.48 51.10
C TYR A 32 27.28 -3.94 49.97
N THR A 33 26.06 -3.40 49.87
CA THR A 33 25.16 -3.67 48.75
C THR A 33 25.71 -3.07 47.45
N VAL A 34 26.09 -1.79 47.46
CA VAL A 34 26.69 -1.12 46.29
C VAL A 34 28.01 -1.81 45.91
N PHE A 35 28.83 -2.18 46.88
CA PHE A 35 30.05 -2.95 46.61
C PHE A 35 29.75 -4.33 46.00
N GLY A 36 28.87 -5.11 46.62
CA GLY A 36 28.56 -6.49 46.21
C GLY A 36 28.01 -6.58 44.78
N PHE A 37 27.04 -5.74 44.42
CA PHE A 37 26.49 -5.72 43.07
C PHE A 37 27.53 -5.27 42.03
N ASN A 38 28.33 -4.24 42.32
CA ASN A 38 29.31 -3.72 41.36
C ASN A 38 30.52 -4.65 41.16
N VAL A 39 30.88 -5.50 42.14
CA VAL A 39 31.96 -6.49 41.97
C VAL A 39 31.59 -7.51 40.90
N VAL A 40 30.33 -7.94 40.84
CA VAL A 40 29.84 -8.86 39.80
C VAL A 40 29.96 -8.22 38.42
N PHE A 41 29.48 -6.99 38.25
CA PHE A 41 29.60 -6.26 36.99
C PHE A 41 31.05 -5.99 36.60
N TRP A 42 31.92 -5.73 37.57
CA TRP A 42 33.34 -5.53 37.33
C TRP A 42 34.02 -6.80 36.78
N ILE A 43 33.73 -7.97 37.35
CA ILE A 43 34.24 -9.25 36.88
C ILE A 43 33.67 -9.58 35.49
N VAL A 44 32.37 -9.40 35.28
CA VAL A 44 31.72 -9.64 33.98
C VAL A 44 32.32 -8.74 32.90
N GLY A 45 32.47 -7.44 33.18
CA GLY A 45 33.10 -6.50 32.26
C GLY A 45 34.54 -6.87 31.92
N PHE A 46 35.31 -7.34 32.90
CA PHE A 46 36.67 -7.84 32.67
C PHE A 46 36.68 -9.09 31.77
N LEU A 47 35.78 -10.05 32.01
CA LEU A 47 35.67 -11.26 31.17
C LEU A 47 35.31 -10.90 29.72
N LEU A 48 34.32 -10.04 29.51
CA LEU A 48 33.92 -9.57 28.18
C LEU A 48 35.07 -8.88 27.45
N LEU A 49 35.83 -8.02 28.15
CA LEU A 49 37.02 -7.38 27.62
C LEU A 49 38.10 -8.39 27.22
N THR A 50 38.40 -9.36 28.09
CA THR A 50 39.42 -10.38 27.80
C THR A 50 39.04 -11.26 26.61
N ILE A 51 37.78 -11.68 26.51
CA ILE A 51 37.27 -12.48 25.39
C ILE A 51 37.27 -11.66 24.10
N GLY A 52 36.78 -10.42 24.14
CA GLY A 52 36.75 -9.54 22.97
C GLY A 52 38.15 -9.18 22.47
N ALA A 53 39.08 -8.86 23.38
CA ALA A 53 40.47 -8.58 23.03
C ALA A 53 41.18 -9.82 22.48
N TRP A 54 40.97 -11.00 23.08
CA TRP A 54 41.51 -12.25 22.57
C TRP A 54 41.00 -12.54 21.14
N ALA A 55 39.69 -12.38 20.91
CA ALA A 55 39.08 -12.54 19.59
C ALA A 55 39.66 -11.55 18.55
N GLN A 56 39.93 -10.30 18.92
CA GLN A 56 40.57 -9.33 18.02
C GLN A 56 42.05 -9.64 17.73
N ILE A 57 42.78 -10.15 18.73
CA ILE A 57 44.20 -10.52 18.56
C ILE A 57 44.33 -11.69 17.59
N GLU A 58 43.47 -12.71 17.72
CA GLU A 58 43.46 -13.88 16.82
C GLU A 58 43.11 -13.47 15.37
N LYS A 59 42.28 -12.44 15.19
CA LYS A 59 41.89 -11.91 13.87
C LYS A 59 42.97 -11.11 13.13
N ASN A 60 44.03 -10.65 13.81
CA ASN A 60 45.04 -9.73 13.26
C ASN A 60 46.07 -10.42 12.33
N ASN A 61 45.59 -11.09 11.26
CA ASN A 61 46.41 -11.48 10.11
C ASN A 61 46.49 -10.34 9.08
N PRO A 62 47.66 -10.11 8.44
CA PRO A 62 47.95 -8.91 7.63
C PRO A 62 47.13 -8.75 6.33
N TYR A 63 46.28 -9.71 5.96
CA TYR A 63 45.47 -9.68 4.73
C TYR A 63 44.11 -8.97 4.87
N SER A 64 43.62 -8.69 6.09
CA SER A 64 42.25 -8.18 6.34
C SER A 64 42.13 -6.66 6.51
N GLN A 65 43.25 -5.92 6.37
CA GLN A 65 43.35 -4.52 6.81
C GLN A 65 42.81 -3.47 5.83
N LEU A 66 42.56 -3.81 4.54
CA LEU A 66 42.22 -2.78 3.53
C LEU A 66 40.72 -2.54 3.30
N ASN A 67 39.85 -3.52 3.60
CA ASN A 67 38.39 -3.38 3.38
C ASN A 67 37.59 -3.06 4.67
N ARG A 68 38.21 -3.07 5.86
CA ARG A 68 37.50 -3.11 7.16
C ARG A 68 37.17 -1.75 7.80
N ALA A 69 37.74 -0.65 7.31
CA ALA A 69 37.59 0.66 7.96
C ALA A 69 36.14 1.21 7.90
N SER A 70 35.34 0.78 6.92
CA SER A 70 33.96 1.28 6.73
C SER A 70 32.88 0.47 7.48
N LYS A 71 33.20 -0.71 8.05
CA LYS A 71 32.20 -1.64 8.61
C LYS A 71 32.58 -2.31 9.93
N PHE A 72 33.35 -1.62 10.79
CA PHE A 72 33.76 -2.14 12.11
C PHE A 72 32.59 -2.49 13.06
N TYR A 73 31.40 -1.92 12.82
CA TYR A 73 30.19 -2.14 13.64
C TYR A 73 29.53 -3.50 13.41
N LEU A 74 29.88 -4.23 12.34
CA LEU A 74 29.34 -5.57 12.04
C LEU A 74 30.19 -6.70 12.65
N ASP A 75 31.35 -6.40 13.25
CA ASP A 75 32.21 -7.39 13.89
C ASP A 75 31.78 -7.62 15.36
N PRO A 76 31.31 -8.83 15.73
CA PRO A 76 30.87 -9.13 17.10
C PRO A 76 31.94 -8.89 18.17
N ALA A 77 33.23 -9.01 17.82
CA ALA A 77 34.32 -8.84 18.79
C ALA A 77 34.49 -7.37 19.22
N TRP A 78 34.25 -6.40 18.34
CA TRP A 78 34.26 -4.98 18.71
C TRP A 78 33.10 -4.62 19.65
N ILE A 79 31.92 -5.21 19.45
CA ILE A 79 30.76 -5.03 20.35
C ILE A 79 31.09 -5.53 21.77
N LEU A 80 31.70 -6.71 21.88
CA LEU A 80 32.14 -7.28 23.17
C LEU A 80 33.14 -6.37 23.90
N ILE A 81 34.09 -5.78 23.17
CA ILE A 81 35.08 -4.85 23.74
C ILE A 81 34.41 -3.58 24.25
N VAL A 82 33.54 -2.94 23.46
CA VAL A 82 32.88 -1.68 23.86
C VAL A 82 31.96 -1.90 25.06
N VAL A 83 31.08 -2.92 25.00
CA VAL A 83 30.16 -3.25 26.10
C VAL A 83 30.95 -3.67 27.35
N GLY A 84 32.00 -4.48 27.18
CA GLY A 84 32.90 -4.89 28.27
C GLY A 84 33.60 -3.70 28.92
N ALA A 85 34.11 -2.74 28.14
CA ALA A 85 34.79 -1.55 28.63
C ALA A 85 33.87 -0.67 29.50
N VAL A 86 32.66 -0.39 28.99
CA VAL A 86 31.67 0.42 29.70
C VAL A 86 31.28 -0.26 31.02
N THR A 87 30.98 -1.57 30.97
CA THR A 87 30.59 -2.35 32.15
C THR A 87 31.73 -2.41 33.18
N PHE A 88 32.97 -2.59 32.73
CA PHE A 88 34.15 -2.59 33.59
C PHE A 88 34.36 -1.24 34.30
N LEU A 89 34.24 -0.12 33.58
CA LEU A 89 34.40 1.23 34.15
C LEU A 89 33.34 1.55 35.20
N ILE A 90 32.09 1.16 34.95
CA ILE A 90 30.98 1.32 35.90
C ILE A 90 31.21 0.46 37.14
N GLY A 91 31.52 -0.84 36.95
CA GLY A 91 31.82 -1.75 38.05
C GLY A 91 33.01 -1.29 38.89
N PHE A 92 34.11 -0.89 38.24
CA PHE A 92 35.32 -0.41 38.90
C PHE A 92 35.08 0.85 39.74
N SER A 93 34.43 1.86 39.15
CA SER A 93 34.14 3.13 39.84
C SER A 93 33.16 2.96 40.99
N GLY A 94 32.14 2.09 40.84
CA GLY A 94 31.20 1.73 41.92
C GLY A 94 31.88 1.00 43.08
N CYS A 95 32.75 0.03 42.78
CA CYS A 95 33.49 -0.74 43.79
C CYS A 95 34.46 0.13 44.60
N ILE A 96 35.34 0.87 43.91
CA ILE A 96 36.34 1.72 44.56
C ILE A 96 35.67 2.91 45.25
N GLY A 97 34.62 3.49 44.65
CA GLY A 97 33.82 4.54 45.26
C GLY A 97 33.21 4.13 46.60
N ALA A 98 32.57 2.96 46.65
CA ALA A 98 31.96 2.46 47.87
C ALA A 98 32.99 2.02 48.93
N LEU A 99 34.05 1.31 48.54
CA LEU A 99 35.02 0.74 49.48
C LEU A 99 35.98 1.79 50.06
N ARG A 100 36.43 2.74 49.24
CA ARG A 100 37.31 3.85 49.66
C ARG A 100 36.55 5.07 50.16
N GLU A 101 35.23 5.03 50.16
CA GLU A 101 34.38 6.17 50.55
C GLU A 101 34.79 7.45 49.79
N ASN A 102 35.14 7.28 48.51
CA ASN A 102 35.64 8.35 47.67
C ASN A 102 34.48 9.00 46.93
N THR A 103 34.09 10.19 47.38
CA THR A 103 32.98 10.96 46.83
C THR A 103 33.14 11.26 45.34
N CYS A 104 34.36 11.43 44.84
CA CYS A 104 34.61 11.67 43.41
C CYS A 104 34.28 10.44 42.55
N PHE A 105 34.72 9.24 42.95
CA PHE A 105 34.38 7.99 42.25
C PHE A 105 32.89 7.64 42.36
N LEU A 106 32.25 7.89 43.51
CA LEU A 106 30.79 7.76 43.67
C LEU A 106 30.03 8.73 42.76
N SER A 107 30.53 9.97 42.61
CA SER A 107 29.99 10.94 41.65
C SER A 107 30.06 10.39 40.23
N PHE A 108 31.25 9.97 39.82
CA PHE A 108 31.51 9.48 38.47
C PHE A 108 30.65 8.25 38.13
N TYR A 109 30.55 7.31 39.06
CA TYR A 109 29.66 6.15 38.96
C TYR A 109 28.19 6.56 38.74
N SER A 110 27.66 7.45 39.58
CA SER A 110 26.27 7.92 39.47
C SER A 110 26.00 8.71 38.19
N SER A 111 26.99 9.48 37.71
CA SER A 111 26.90 10.23 36.45
C SER A 111 26.91 9.30 35.23
N LEU A 112 27.73 8.25 35.22
CA LEU A 112 27.75 7.25 34.14
C LEU A 112 26.43 6.47 34.07
N LEU A 113 25.87 6.05 35.21
CA LEU A 113 24.56 5.40 35.25
C LEU A 113 23.43 6.34 34.81
N GLY A 114 23.49 7.62 35.20
CA GLY A 114 22.53 8.62 34.73
C GLY A 114 22.59 8.84 33.22
N LEU A 115 23.78 8.88 32.62
CA LEU A 115 23.95 8.98 31.17
C LEU A 115 23.41 7.75 30.43
N LEU A 116 23.64 6.55 30.98
CA LEU A 116 23.08 5.33 30.43
C LEU A 116 21.55 5.33 30.45
N LEU A 117 20.93 5.71 31.58
CA LEU A 117 19.47 5.78 31.70
C LEU A 117 18.87 6.79 30.70
N LEU A 118 19.51 7.95 30.50
CA LEU A 118 19.08 8.92 29.49
C LEU A 118 19.21 8.38 28.06
N THR A 119 20.28 7.64 27.77
CA THR A 119 20.49 7.04 26.45
C THR A 119 19.48 5.92 26.19
N GLU A 120 19.22 5.07 27.18
CA GLU A 120 18.24 3.97 27.11
C GLU A 120 16.82 4.50 26.87
N THR A 121 16.42 5.54 27.61
CA THR A 121 15.12 6.19 27.42
C THR A 121 15.00 6.89 26.07
N ALA A 122 16.06 7.57 25.59
CA ALA A 122 16.07 8.17 24.27
C ALA A 122 15.95 7.12 23.15
N LEU A 123 16.69 6.01 23.25
CA LEU A 123 16.60 4.91 22.29
C LEU A 123 15.23 4.25 22.30
N ALA A 124 14.60 4.06 23.47
CA ALA A 124 13.25 3.52 23.57
C ALA A 124 12.20 4.43 22.90
N VAL A 125 12.31 5.75 23.09
CA VAL A 125 11.42 6.71 22.43
C VAL A 125 11.63 6.72 20.92
N LEU A 126 12.89 6.75 20.45
CA LEU A 126 13.22 6.69 19.02
C LEU A 126 12.74 5.38 18.38
N ALA A 127 12.90 4.25 19.06
CA ALA A 127 12.41 2.95 18.63
C ALA A 127 10.89 2.95 18.41
N PHE A 128 10.16 3.64 19.29
CA PHE A 128 8.71 3.76 19.18
C PHE A 128 8.28 4.78 18.11
N SER A 129 8.91 5.96 18.05
CA SER A 129 8.51 7.03 17.13
C SER A 129 8.89 6.77 15.68
N SER A 130 9.99 6.04 15.44
CA SER A 130 10.63 5.92 14.14
C SER A 130 10.69 4.47 13.64
N LYS A 131 9.67 3.66 13.96
CA LYS A 131 9.60 2.24 13.57
C LYS A 131 9.85 2.01 12.08
N GLU A 132 9.29 2.85 11.21
CA GLU A 132 9.41 2.69 9.76
C GLU A 132 10.84 2.97 9.26
N TRP A 133 11.44 4.06 9.75
CA TRP A 133 12.83 4.40 9.41
C TRP A 133 13.81 3.35 9.95
N ILE A 134 13.58 2.85 11.16
CA ILE A 134 14.40 1.78 11.76
C ILE A 134 14.26 0.49 10.96
N ASN A 135 13.06 0.12 10.52
CA ASN A 135 12.86 -1.06 9.68
C ASN A 135 13.65 -0.94 8.36
N MET A 136 13.66 0.24 7.74
CA MET A 136 14.40 0.49 6.49
C MET A 136 15.92 0.44 6.71
N GLU A 137 16.42 1.10 7.76
CA GLU A 137 17.84 1.10 8.10
C GLU A 137 18.30 -0.31 8.48
N LEU A 138 17.52 -1.02 9.30
CA LEU A 138 17.80 -2.39 9.70
C LEU A 138 17.86 -3.33 8.49
N ARG A 139 16.92 -3.23 7.55
CA ARG A 139 16.97 -4.00 6.28
C ARG A 139 18.27 -3.75 5.53
N THR A 140 18.61 -2.48 5.32
CA THR A 140 19.84 -2.09 4.59
C THR A 140 21.11 -2.63 5.26
N ARG A 141 21.17 -2.58 6.61
CA ARG A 141 22.29 -3.11 7.39
C ARG A 141 22.36 -4.64 7.39
N LEU A 142 21.22 -5.32 7.33
CA LEU A 142 21.16 -6.77 7.22
C LEU A 142 21.52 -7.24 5.80
N ASP A 143 21.14 -6.50 4.75
CA ASP A 143 21.50 -6.82 3.37
C ASP A 143 23.02 -6.88 3.18
N ASP A 144 23.73 -5.94 3.80
CA ASP A 144 25.19 -5.93 3.89
C ASP A 144 25.78 -7.23 4.47
N MET A 145 25.08 -7.89 5.41
CA MET A 145 25.53 -9.14 6.01
C MET A 145 25.48 -10.31 5.02
N VAL A 146 24.43 -10.39 4.19
CA VAL A 146 24.30 -11.45 3.17
C VAL A 146 25.34 -11.27 2.06
N ILE A 147 25.59 -10.02 1.64
CA ILE A 147 26.62 -9.71 0.63
C ILE A 147 28.00 -10.18 1.11
N MET A 148 28.35 -9.90 2.37
CA MET A 148 29.67 -10.19 2.95
C MET A 148 29.80 -11.58 3.60
N TYR A 149 28.80 -12.45 3.44
CA TYR A 149 28.74 -13.76 4.12
C TYR A 149 30.01 -14.62 3.93
N ARG A 150 30.67 -14.58 2.77
CA ARG A 150 31.92 -15.33 2.50
C ARG A 150 33.20 -14.55 2.81
N ASP A 151 33.08 -13.26 3.10
CA ASP A 151 34.23 -12.38 3.29
C ASP A 151 34.76 -12.42 4.73
N ASP A 152 33.91 -12.79 5.70
CA ASP A 152 34.26 -12.89 7.12
C ASP A 152 33.75 -14.21 7.74
N PRO A 153 34.64 -15.12 8.20
CA PRO A 153 34.26 -16.42 8.76
C PRO A 153 33.47 -16.30 10.08
N ASP A 154 33.63 -15.21 10.83
CA ASP A 154 32.88 -14.99 12.07
C ASP A 154 31.45 -14.56 11.76
N LEU A 155 31.29 -13.70 10.74
CA LEU A 155 29.98 -13.30 10.22
C LEU A 155 29.25 -14.51 9.63
N GLN A 156 29.97 -15.35 8.90
CA GLN A 156 29.46 -16.62 8.38
C GLN A 156 28.89 -17.50 9.50
N THR A 157 29.67 -17.72 10.56
CA THR A 157 29.27 -18.55 11.71
C THR A 157 28.05 -17.97 12.44
N LEU A 158 27.98 -16.65 12.57
CA LEU A 158 26.83 -15.96 13.20
C LEU A 158 25.55 -16.12 12.37
N ILE A 159 25.64 -15.93 11.05
CA ILE A 159 24.50 -16.11 10.12
C ILE A 159 24.06 -17.57 10.12
N ASP A 160 25.01 -18.51 10.10
CA ASP A 160 24.73 -19.95 10.11
C ASP A 160 24.01 -20.37 11.40
N TRP A 161 24.50 -19.89 12.55
CA TRP A 161 23.85 -20.13 13.84
C TRP A 161 22.42 -19.55 13.88
N MET A 162 22.25 -18.31 13.43
CA MET A 162 20.94 -17.65 13.40
C MET A 162 19.95 -18.41 12.51
N GLN A 163 20.36 -18.82 11.31
CA GLN A 163 19.50 -19.54 10.36
C GLN A 163 19.07 -20.92 10.88
N GLN A 164 19.98 -21.63 11.55
CA GLN A 164 19.70 -22.93 12.15
C GLN A 164 18.78 -22.81 13.37
N ASP A 165 19.07 -21.87 14.27
CA ASP A 165 18.33 -21.71 15.53
C ASP A 165 16.92 -21.16 15.29
N TRP A 166 16.80 -20.14 14.43
CA TRP A 166 15.52 -19.49 14.14
C TRP A 166 14.75 -20.14 12.98
N LYS A 167 15.32 -21.19 12.35
CA LYS A 167 14.69 -21.95 11.25
C LYS A 167 14.22 -21.04 10.12
N CYS A 168 15.14 -20.22 9.63
CA CYS A 168 14.91 -19.20 8.61
C CYS A 168 16.02 -19.19 7.56
N CYS A 169 15.79 -18.55 6.42
CA CYS A 169 16.79 -18.43 5.37
C CYS A 169 16.74 -17.07 4.68
N GLY A 170 17.89 -16.42 4.56
CA GLY A 170 17.99 -15.05 4.06
C GLY A 170 17.39 -14.04 5.05
N ILE A 171 17.18 -12.81 4.60
CA ILE A 171 16.75 -11.69 5.46
C ILE A 171 15.22 -11.63 5.45
N ASN A 172 14.63 -11.42 4.29
CA ASN A 172 13.19 -11.44 4.03
C ASN A 172 12.73 -12.78 3.46
N LYS A 173 13.53 -13.38 2.57
CA LYS A 173 13.24 -14.66 1.91
C LYS A 173 14.54 -15.38 1.55
N ALA A 174 14.43 -16.67 1.24
CA ALA A 174 15.55 -17.45 0.70
C ALA A 174 16.12 -16.85 -0.60
N ASP A 175 15.36 -15.99 -1.31
CA ASP A 175 15.81 -15.36 -2.54
C ASP A 175 16.87 -14.25 -2.38
N ASP A 176 17.03 -13.73 -1.17
CA ASP A 176 17.99 -12.67 -0.86
C ASP A 176 19.45 -13.11 -1.10
N TRP A 177 19.70 -14.42 -1.16
CA TRP A 177 21.00 -14.98 -1.51
C TRP A 177 21.47 -14.63 -2.93
N ASP A 178 20.60 -14.09 -3.80
CA ASP A 178 21.05 -13.54 -5.09
C ASP A 178 21.94 -12.30 -4.98
N MET A 179 21.86 -11.58 -3.85
CA MET A 179 22.73 -10.44 -3.58
C MET A 179 24.19 -10.86 -3.33
N ASN A 180 24.40 -12.13 -2.95
CA ASN A 180 25.73 -12.67 -2.74
C ASN A 180 26.32 -13.22 -4.05
N ILE A 181 27.54 -12.81 -4.38
CA ILE A 181 28.21 -13.19 -5.64
C ILE A 181 28.37 -14.70 -5.85
N TYR A 182 28.44 -15.50 -4.78
CA TYR A 182 28.64 -16.96 -4.85
C TYR A 182 27.33 -17.72 -5.08
N PHE A 183 26.22 -17.21 -4.53
CA PHE A 183 24.91 -17.87 -4.57
C PHE A 183 23.99 -17.33 -5.69
N ASN A 184 24.37 -16.23 -6.33
CA ASN A 184 23.62 -15.62 -7.42
C ASN A 184 23.30 -16.62 -8.55
N ALA A 185 22.04 -16.69 -8.97
CA ALA A 185 21.60 -17.57 -10.06
C ALA A 185 22.34 -17.33 -11.39
N SER A 186 22.80 -16.11 -11.66
CA SER A 186 23.59 -15.74 -12.85
C SER A 186 25.00 -16.34 -12.84
N ALA A 187 25.52 -16.74 -11.67
CA ALA A 187 26.79 -17.45 -11.55
C ALA A 187 26.73 -18.88 -12.11
N THR A 188 25.57 -19.35 -12.57
CA THR A 188 25.43 -20.62 -13.31
C THR A 188 26.29 -20.63 -14.58
N ALA A 189 26.49 -19.47 -15.21
CA ALA A 189 27.39 -19.32 -16.36
C ALA A 189 28.86 -19.67 -16.04
N LEU A 190 29.26 -19.61 -14.77
CA LEU A 190 30.61 -19.93 -14.26
C LEU A 190 30.72 -21.40 -13.78
N LYS A 191 29.70 -22.23 -13.98
CA LYS A 191 29.62 -23.64 -13.50
C LYS A 191 29.79 -23.82 -11.98
N SER A 192 29.52 -22.80 -11.17
CA SER A 192 29.52 -22.94 -9.71
C SER A 192 28.45 -23.94 -9.25
N GLU A 193 28.77 -24.78 -8.25
CA GLU A 193 27.81 -25.70 -7.62
C GLU A 193 26.86 -24.97 -6.66
N GLU A 194 27.26 -23.79 -6.17
CA GLU A 194 26.50 -22.96 -5.24
C GLU A 194 25.57 -21.95 -5.93
N ALA A 195 25.67 -21.81 -7.26
CA ALA A 195 24.84 -20.90 -8.04
C ALA A 195 23.35 -21.28 -7.94
N GLY A 196 22.50 -20.29 -7.65
CA GLY A 196 21.07 -20.51 -7.41
C GLY A 196 20.81 -21.37 -6.17
N GLY A 197 21.73 -21.35 -5.21
CA GLY A 197 21.67 -22.09 -3.96
C GLY A 197 21.52 -21.20 -2.73
N VAL A 198 21.62 -21.82 -1.56
CA VAL A 198 21.66 -21.19 -0.23
C VAL A 198 22.72 -21.88 0.63
N PRO A 199 23.21 -21.28 1.72
CA PRO A 199 24.09 -21.97 2.66
C PRO A 199 23.43 -23.20 3.29
N PHE A 200 24.29 -24.11 3.76
CA PHE A 200 23.84 -25.34 4.42
C PHE A 200 23.04 -25.08 5.71
N SER A 201 23.23 -23.92 6.35
CA SER A 201 22.48 -23.50 7.55
C SER A 201 20.99 -23.25 7.29
N CYS A 202 20.60 -22.99 6.04
CA CYS A 202 19.20 -22.89 5.62
C CYS A 202 18.51 -24.26 5.46
N CYS A 203 19.24 -25.38 5.53
CA CYS A 203 18.70 -26.70 5.24
C CYS A 203 17.87 -27.28 6.37
N ILE A 204 16.77 -27.95 6.01
CA ILE A 204 15.92 -28.68 6.94
C ILE A 204 16.59 -30.02 7.23
N SER A 205 17.26 -30.14 8.38
CA SER A 205 17.87 -31.41 8.79
C SER A 205 16.80 -32.39 9.27
N LYS A 206 16.60 -33.49 8.54
CA LYS A 206 15.72 -34.62 8.93
C LYS A 206 16.50 -35.81 9.50
N ASP A 207 17.82 -35.84 9.26
CA ASP A 207 18.73 -36.92 9.65
C ASP A 207 19.78 -36.44 10.68
N PRO A 208 20.42 -37.36 11.43
CA PRO A 208 21.50 -37.02 12.36
C PRO A 208 22.83 -36.62 11.68
N LEU A 209 22.95 -36.85 10.37
CA LEU A 209 24.11 -36.43 9.56
C LEU A 209 23.77 -35.14 8.80
N GLN A 210 24.57 -34.09 9.00
CA GLN A 210 24.34 -32.78 8.39
C GLN A 210 24.71 -32.79 6.90
N ASN A 211 23.74 -32.55 6.04
CA ASN A 211 23.94 -32.49 4.59
C ASN A 211 24.41 -31.09 4.16
N PHE A 212 25.74 -30.92 4.02
CA PHE A 212 26.34 -29.67 3.55
C PHE A 212 26.00 -29.29 2.10
N ALA A 213 25.54 -30.25 1.29
CA ALA A 213 25.20 -30.04 -0.12
C ALA A 213 23.71 -29.77 -0.37
N CYS A 214 22.86 -29.76 0.66
CA CYS A 214 21.41 -29.63 0.48
C CYS A 214 20.99 -28.29 -0.16
N GLY A 215 21.76 -27.23 0.07
CA GLY A 215 21.47 -25.89 -0.46
C GLY A 215 21.89 -25.66 -1.91
N HIS A 216 22.64 -26.58 -2.53
CA HIS A 216 23.15 -26.40 -3.89
C HIS A 216 22.03 -26.41 -4.94
N ARG A 217 21.97 -25.36 -5.77
CA ARG A 217 21.00 -25.19 -6.88
C ARG A 217 19.53 -25.33 -6.47
N VAL A 218 19.24 -25.28 -5.18
CA VAL A 218 17.92 -25.62 -4.64
C VAL A 218 16.86 -24.61 -5.07
N ARG A 219 17.24 -23.34 -5.30
CA ARG A 219 16.35 -22.26 -5.70
C ARG A 219 15.99 -22.27 -7.20
N LEU A 220 16.70 -23.06 -8.02
CA LEU A 220 16.36 -23.26 -9.44
C LEU A 220 15.09 -24.11 -9.62
N ASN A 221 14.69 -24.87 -8.61
CA ASN A 221 13.45 -25.66 -8.62
C ASN A 221 12.63 -25.38 -7.35
N ARG A 222 11.51 -24.67 -7.53
CA ARG A 222 10.66 -24.19 -6.44
C ARG A 222 10.08 -25.30 -5.56
N GLU A 223 9.74 -26.46 -6.13
CA GLU A 223 9.22 -27.61 -5.36
C GLU A 223 10.32 -28.23 -4.49
N ARG A 224 11.56 -28.25 -4.99
CA ARG A 224 12.72 -28.74 -4.25
C ARG A 224 13.10 -27.81 -3.10
N ALA A 225 13.03 -26.50 -3.33
CA ALA A 225 13.26 -25.47 -2.32
C ALA A 225 12.32 -25.63 -1.12
N SER A 226 11.01 -25.72 -1.36
CA SER A 226 10.02 -25.79 -0.28
C SER A 226 10.17 -27.02 0.63
N ASN A 227 10.73 -28.11 0.12
CA ASN A 227 10.86 -29.38 0.85
C ASN A 227 12.22 -29.57 1.54
N SER A 228 13.23 -28.79 1.15
CA SER A 228 14.63 -29.02 1.54
C SER A 228 15.23 -27.88 2.37
N ILE A 229 14.69 -26.66 2.26
CA ILE A 229 15.21 -25.47 2.96
C ILE A 229 14.09 -24.68 3.65
N TYR A 230 14.47 -23.89 4.66
CA TYR A 230 13.58 -22.87 5.20
C TYR A 230 13.35 -21.78 4.17
N THR A 231 12.09 -21.42 3.88
CA THR A 231 11.74 -20.42 2.85
C THR A 231 11.45 -19.03 3.44
N GLU A 232 11.14 -18.97 4.73
CA GLU A 232 10.86 -17.72 5.44
C GLU A 232 12.17 -17.01 5.84
N GLY A 233 12.21 -15.69 5.68
CA GLY A 233 13.36 -14.88 6.09
C GLY A 233 13.50 -14.72 7.60
N CYS A 234 14.74 -14.45 8.03
CA CYS A 234 15.05 -14.28 9.44
C CYS A 234 14.51 -12.97 10.04
N LEU A 235 14.39 -11.89 9.26
CA LEU A 235 13.84 -10.62 9.71
C LEU A 235 12.33 -10.72 10.02
N PRO A 236 11.48 -11.31 9.15
CA PRO A 236 10.09 -11.62 9.51
C PRO A 236 9.95 -12.49 10.76
N LYS A 237 10.80 -13.53 10.92
CA LYS A 237 10.82 -14.36 12.14
C LYS A 237 11.16 -13.56 13.39
N LEU A 238 12.16 -12.68 13.31
CA LEU A 238 12.54 -11.78 14.39
C LEU A 238 11.41 -10.83 14.76
N GLN A 239 10.74 -10.24 13.76
CA GLN A 239 9.58 -9.36 13.98
C GLN A 239 8.44 -10.14 14.64
N GLN A 240 8.12 -11.34 14.18
CA GLN A 240 7.10 -12.20 14.77
C GLN A 240 7.42 -12.57 16.23
N TRP A 241 8.68 -12.90 16.52
CA TRP A 241 9.13 -13.17 17.88
C TRP A 241 9.02 -11.93 18.77
N LEU A 242 9.43 -10.77 18.26
CA LEU A 242 9.38 -9.50 18.99
C LEU A 242 7.93 -9.12 19.29
N ASP A 243 7.02 -9.22 18.32
CA ASP A 243 5.60 -8.94 18.51
C ASP A 243 4.97 -9.90 19.53
N SER A 244 5.37 -11.17 19.52
CA SER A 244 4.87 -12.19 20.46
C SER A 244 5.43 -12.02 21.89
N ASN A 245 6.64 -11.50 22.03
CA ASN A 245 7.36 -11.39 23.31
C ASN A 245 7.57 -9.94 23.77
N ILE A 246 6.89 -8.98 23.15
CA ILE A 246 7.08 -7.55 23.44
C ILE A 246 6.87 -7.21 24.92
N LEU A 247 5.94 -7.91 25.59
CA LEU A 247 5.67 -7.73 27.01
C LEU A 247 6.88 -8.14 27.87
N ILE A 248 7.56 -9.24 27.53
CA ILE A 248 8.76 -9.70 28.24
C ILE A 248 9.89 -8.68 28.03
N VAL A 249 10.09 -8.22 26.80
CA VAL A 249 11.11 -7.21 26.47
C VAL A 249 10.86 -5.93 27.27
N CYS A 250 9.64 -5.39 27.23
CA CYS A 250 9.29 -4.20 28.01
C CYS A 250 9.48 -4.40 29.51
N THR A 251 9.12 -5.57 30.05
CA THR A 251 9.29 -5.89 31.48
C THR A 251 10.76 -5.91 31.87
N VAL A 252 11.63 -6.52 31.05
CA VAL A 252 13.08 -6.55 31.28
C VAL A 252 13.68 -5.15 31.21
N THR A 253 13.34 -4.36 30.19
CA THR A 253 13.82 -2.98 30.03
C THR A 253 13.42 -2.09 31.22
N VAL A 254 12.17 -2.15 31.65
CA VAL A 254 11.71 -1.40 32.84
C VAL A 254 12.42 -1.89 34.11
N GLY A 255 12.65 -3.21 34.25
CA GLY A 255 13.41 -3.78 35.35
C GLY A 255 14.86 -3.25 35.42
N ILE A 256 15.54 -3.17 34.28
CA ILE A 256 16.89 -2.61 34.17
C ILE A 256 16.90 -1.13 34.59
N ALA A 257 15.95 -0.33 34.08
CA ALA A 257 15.82 1.08 34.44
C ALA A 257 15.60 1.28 35.96
N ILE A 258 14.77 0.45 36.60
CA ILE A 258 14.55 0.49 38.06
C ILE A 258 15.85 0.18 38.81
N ILE A 259 16.60 -0.85 38.40
CA ILE A 259 17.87 -1.21 39.03
C ILE A 259 18.89 -0.07 38.90
N GLN A 260 18.96 0.59 37.74
CA GLN A 260 19.83 1.76 37.54
C GLN A 260 19.44 2.92 38.47
N ILE A 261 18.15 3.23 38.60
CA ILE A 261 17.65 4.29 39.50
C ILE A 261 18.01 3.99 40.95
N LEU A 262 17.77 2.76 41.41
CA LEU A 262 18.13 2.34 42.78
C LEU A 262 19.63 2.44 43.02
N SER A 263 20.45 2.06 42.03
CA SER A 263 21.91 2.16 42.11
C SER A 263 22.40 3.61 42.20
N ILE A 264 21.74 4.54 41.48
CA ILE A 264 22.01 5.98 41.59
C ILE A 264 21.63 6.50 42.98
N CYS A 265 20.43 6.15 43.49
CA CYS A 265 19.98 6.55 44.83
C CYS A 265 20.96 6.09 45.90
N PHE A 266 21.32 4.80 45.92
CA PHE A 266 22.27 4.26 46.88
C PHE A 266 23.66 4.88 46.79
N ALA A 267 24.13 5.24 45.60
CA ALA A 267 25.40 5.95 45.43
C ALA A 267 25.34 7.38 45.99
N GLN A 268 24.23 8.09 45.80
CA GLN A 268 24.04 9.44 46.36
C GLN A 268 23.84 9.42 47.87
N ASP A 269 23.10 8.45 48.40
CA ASP A 269 22.93 8.25 49.84
C ASP A 269 24.29 7.96 50.49
N LEU A 270 25.07 7.04 49.92
CA LEU A 270 26.42 6.74 50.43
C LEU A 270 27.36 7.95 50.33
N ARG A 271 27.23 8.77 49.28
CA ARG A 271 27.99 10.02 49.15
C ARG A 271 27.59 11.04 50.22
N SER A 272 26.30 11.19 50.50
CA SER A 272 25.77 12.07 51.56
C SER A 272 26.25 11.63 52.94
N ASP A 273 26.19 10.33 53.23
CA ASP A 273 26.69 9.72 54.48
C ASP A 273 28.19 10.00 54.68
N VAL A 274 28.99 9.91 53.61
CA VAL A 274 30.43 10.22 53.66
C VAL A 274 30.69 11.69 53.96
N PHE A 275 29.90 12.61 53.39
CA PHE A 275 30.02 14.04 53.73
C PHE A 275 29.60 14.32 55.17
N ALA A 276 28.53 13.70 55.66
CA ALA A 276 28.08 13.81 57.04
C ALA A 276 29.15 13.27 58.02
N GLN A 277 29.76 12.13 57.71
CA GLN A 277 30.85 11.55 58.49
C GLN A 277 32.09 12.45 58.50
N ARG A 278 32.48 13.04 57.35
CA ARG A 278 33.59 14.01 57.28
C ARG A 278 33.29 15.27 58.12
N ALA A 279 32.06 15.78 58.07
CA ALA A 279 31.63 16.92 58.88
C ALA A 279 31.71 16.61 60.38
N ARG A 280 31.36 15.39 60.80
CA ARG A 280 31.52 14.92 62.20
C ARG A 280 32.96 14.70 62.62
N CYS A 281 33.82 14.14 61.77
CA CYS A 281 35.24 13.99 62.08
C CYS A 281 35.92 15.35 62.28
N MET A 282 35.48 16.39 61.56
CA MET A 282 35.95 17.76 61.73
C MET A 282 35.39 18.48 62.98
N SER A 283 34.39 17.92 63.66
CA SER A 283 33.82 18.47 64.90
C SER A 283 34.35 17.84 66.19
N SER A 284 35.34 16.95 66.10
CA SER A 284 36.04 16.35 67.26
C SER A 284 36.89 17.38 68.03
N PRO A 285 36.90 17.36 69.38
CA PRO A 285 37.34 18.51 70.18
C PRO A 285 38.86 18.50 70.44
N GLU A 286 39.61 19.29 69.68
CA GLU A 286 40.93 19.79 70.12
C GLU A 286 41.28 21.14 69.47
N SER A 287 40.58 22.21 69.89
CA SER A 287 41.10 23.57 70.10
C SER A 287 39.93 24.50 70.45
N GLU A 288 39.90 24.97 71.69
CA GLU A 288 38.73 25.63 72.28
C GLU A 288 38.59 27.13 71.95
N ASN A 289 39.43 27.69 71.08
CA ASN A 289 39.33 29.11 70.67
C ASN A 289 38.92 29.32 69.20
N VAL A 290 38.64 28.25 68.45
CA VAL A 290 38.24 28.29 67.03
C VAL A 290 36.78 27.86 66.81
N LYS A 291 36.13 27.37 67.88
CA LYS A 291 34.81 26.71 67.85
C LYS A 291 33.70 27.63 67.33
N ASP A 292 33.58 28.88 67.77
CA ASP A 292 32.44 29.72 67.38
C ASP A 292 32.57 30.28 65.95
N VAL A 293 33.80 30.57 65.51
CA VAL A 293 34.05 31.09 64.15
C VAL A 293 33.90 29.98 63.11
N VAL A 294 34.36 28.77 63.39
CA VAL A 294 34.29 27.64 62.45
C VAL A 294 32.94 26.94 62.49
N ILE A 295 32.27 26.83 63.65
CA ILE A 295 30.89 26.31 63.72
C ILE A 295 29.91 27.25 63.03
N ASN A 296 30.04 28.57 63.18
CA ASN A 296 29.21 29.50 62.43
C ASN A 296 29.55 29.48 60.94
N ARG A 297 30.83 29.37 60.56
CA ARG A 297 31.22 29.26 59.15
C ARG A 297 30.76 27.94 58.52
N ILE A 298 30.76 26.82 59.25
CA ILE A 298 30.24 25.53 58.78
C ILE A 298 28.71 25.53 58.79
N ARG A 299 28.04 26.09 59.80
CA ARG A 299 26.58 26.27 59.81
C ARG A 299 26.14 27.15 58.67
N ASP A 300 26.87 28.22 58.37
CA ASP A 300 26.65 29.06 57.20
C ASP A 300 26.97 28.30 55.91
N SER A 301 28.02 27.48 55.86
CA SER A 301 28.35 26.66 54.68
C SER A 301 27.34 25.53 54.44
N LEU A 302 26.77 24.97 55.50
CA LEU A 302 25.81 23.87 55.47
C LEU A 302 24.39 24.38 55.27
N GLN A 303 24.04 25.56 55.83
CA GLN A 303 22.85 26.31 55.44
C GLN A 303 22.95 26.86 54.03
N LYS A 304 24.16 27.24 53.57
CA LYS A 304 24.42 27.64 52.18
C LYS A 304 24.34 26.43 51.26
N TYR A 305 24.88 25.28 51.65
CA TYR A 305 24.73 24.01 50.94
C TYR A 305 23.26 23.53 50.95
N GLU A 306 22.52 23.56 52.06
CA GLU A 306 21.08 23.26 52.08
C GLU A 306 20.24 24.30 51.31
N ARG A 307 20.65 25.58 51.26
CA ARG A 307 19.98 26.59 50.41
C ARG A 307 20.26 26.36 48.93
N GLU A 308 21.51 26.10 48.58
CA GLU A 308 21.98 25.87 47.21
C GLU A 308 21.49 24.51 46.71
N GLU A 309 21.70 23.43 47.44
CA GLU A 309 21.22 22.07 47.13
C GLU A 309 19.70 21.97 47.28
N GLY A 310 19.08 22.69 48.22
CA GLY A 310 17.62 22.83 48.28
C GLY A 310 17.06 23.62 47.09
N PHE A 311 17.83 24.56 46.54
CA PHE A 311 17.51 25.22 45.27
C PHE A 311 17.70 24.26 44.09
N TYR A 312 18.77 23.47 44.05
CA TYR A 312 18.96 22.43 43.02
C TYR A 312 17.89 21.34 43.10
N ARG A 313 17.52 20.87 44.29
CA ARG A 313 16.44 19.89 44.49
C ARG A 313 15.09 20.48 44.08
N ARG A 314 14.84 21.76 44.38
CA ARG A 314 13.67 22.51 43.87
C ARG A 314 13.69 22.62 42.36
N MET A 315 14.80 23.03 41.77
CA MET A 315 14.98 23.12 40.33
C MET A 315 14.87 21.75 39.66
N CYS A 316 15.37 20.66 40.25
CA CYS A 316 15.20 19.30 39.74
C CYS A 316 13.76 18.82 39.86
N THR A 317 13.05 19.15 40.94
CA THR A 317 11.62 18.78 41.09
C THR A 317 10.77 19.58 40.11
N LEU A 318 11.06 20.87 39.95
CA LEU A 318 10.36 21.78 39.04
C LEU A 318 10.69 21.43 37.58
N TYR A 319 11.94 21.06 37.29
CA TYR A 319 12.38 20.53 36.01
C TYR A 319 11.73 19.18 35.70
N PHE A 320 11.64 18.25 36.66
CA PHE A 320 10.93 16.98 36.51
C PHE A 320 9.45 17.21 36.20
N VAL A 321 8.78 18.11 36.94
CA VAL A 321 7.38 18.49 36.65
C VAL A 321 7.26 19.14 35.28
N ILE A 322 8.17 20.04 34.88
CA ILE A 322 8.18 20.65 33.54
C ILE A 322 8.38 19.58 32.46
N VAL A 323 9.33 18.66 32.63
CA VAL A 323 9.60 17.60 31.66
C VAL A 323 8.42 16.63 31.55
N VAL A 324 7.77 16.27 32.65
CA VAL A 324 6.60 15.37 32.61
C VAL A 324 5.35 16.10 32.08
N VAL A 325 5.11 17.35 32.45
CA VAL A 325 3.95 18.11 31.99
C VAL A 325 4.14 18.54 30.53
N PHE A 326 5.25 19.18 30.17
CA PHE A 326 5.46 19.63 28.80
C PHE A 326 5.95 18.51 27.89
N GLY A 327 6.91 17.69 28.31
CA GLY A 327 7.40 16.56 27.52
C GLY A 327 6.41 15.39 27.52
N GLY A 328 5.92 14.97 28.69
CA GLY A 328 5.00 13.84 28.80
C GLY A 328 3.62 14.09 28.21
N ILE A 329 3.00 15.27 28.39
CA ILE A 329 1.71 15.58 27.75
C ILE A 329 1.87 15.77 26.26
N SER A 330 2.95 16.42 25.78
CA SER A 330 3.21 16.55 24.35
C SER A 330 3.45 15.18 23.70
N LEU A 331 4.23 14.30 24.36
CA LEU A 331 4.46 12.93 23.90
C LEU A 331 3.16 12.12 23.94
N TRP A 332 2.34 12.26 24.98
CA TRP A 332 1.03 11.61 25.07
C TRP A 332 0.10 12.08 23.96
N TRP A 333 0.05 13.37 23.67
CA TRP A 333 -0.73 13.93 22.56
C TRP A 333 -0.26 13.38 21.21
N VAL A 334 1.06 13.37 20.97
CA VAL A 334 1.64 12.82 19.74
C VAL A 334 1.36 11.32 19.59
N THR A 335 1.53 10.54 20.66
CA THR A 335 1.35 9.07 20.64
C THR A 335 -0.11 8.62 20.62
N THR A 336 -1.04 9.45 21.11
CA THR A 336 -2.48 9.15 21.04
C THR A 336 -3.15 9.69 19.78
N SER A 337 -2.60 10.74 19.17
CA SER A 337 -3.10 11.30 17.92
C SER A 337 -3.01 10.28 16.77
N THR A 338 -4.14 10.00 16.14
CA THR A 338 -4.16 9.22 14.90
C THR A 338 -3.79 10.15 13.74
N PRO A 339 -2.70 9.89 12.99
CA PRO A 339 -2.36 10.72 11.84
C PRO A 339 -3.48 10.63 10.80
N ARG A 340 -4.00 11.80 10.40
CA ARG A 340 -4.94 11.93 9.28
C ARG A 340 -4.41 12.95 8.30
N ALA A 341 -3.94 12.46 7.17
CA ALA A 341 -3.61 13.32 6.05
C ALA A 341 -4.89 13.93 5.44
N TYR A 342 -4.76 15.11 4.85
CA TYR A 342 -5.88 15.82 4.22
C TYR A 342 -6.37 15.07 2.99
N LEU A 343 -7.68 14.89 2.88
CA LEU A 343 -8.35 14.29 1.74
C LEU A 343 -9.16 15.37 1.02
N ARG A 344 -8.88 15.58 -0.26
CA ARG A 344 -9.68 16.44 -1.13
C ARG A 344 -11.02 15.76 -1.41
N SER A 345 -12.11 16.52 -1.42
CA SER A 345 -13.46 16.04 -1.76
C SER A 345 -13.98 16.73 -3.00
N PHE A 346 -14.91 16.08 -3.70
CA PHE A 346 -15.77 16.77 -4.66
C PHE A 346 -16.78 17.64 -3.91
N THR A 347 -17.18 18.78 -4.49
CA THR A 347 -18.29 19.58 -3.98
C THR A 347 -19.61 18.84 -4.17
N GLU A 348 -20.54 18.92 -3.22
CA GLU A 348 -21.79 18.13 -3.22
C GLU A 348 -22.64 18.32 -4.50
N ASP A 349 -22.51 19.45 -5.20
CA ASP A 349 -23.23 19.80 -6.45
C ASP A 349 -22.42 19.66 -7.75
N HIS A 350 -21.45 18.74 -7.81
CA HIS A 350 -20.71 18.55 -9.06
C HIS A 350 -21.63 17.95 -10.15
N VAL A 351 -22.18 18.81 -11.01
CA VAL A 351 -22.98 18.42 -12.18
C VAL A 351 -22.07 18.41 -13.40
N MET A 352 -21.94 17.25 -14.04
CA MET A 352 -21.16 17.11 -15.26
C MET A 352 -21.95 17.67 -16.45
N HIS A 353 -21.50 18.77 -17.04
CA HIS A 353 -22.07 19.28 -18.28
C HIS A 353 -21.33 18.69 -19.49
N ILE A 354 -22.07 17.97 -20.34
CA ILE A 354 -21.56 17.30 -21.52
C ILE A 354 -22.13 18.03 -22.75
N PRO A 355 -21.31 18.80 -23.49
CA PRO A 355 -21.74 19.31 -24.78
C PRO A 355 -21.89 18.17 -25.81
N ALA A 356 -22.98 18.19 -26.57
CA ALA A 356 -23.25 17.26 -27.65
C ALA A 356 -23.76 18.02 -28.88
N THR A 357 -23.12 17.81 -30.03
CA THR A 357 -23.43 18.53 -31.26
C THR A 357 -24.10 17.61 -32.28
N VAL A 358 -25.28 18.00 -32.74
CA VAL A 358 -26.04 17.30 -33.77
C VAL A 358 -25.88 18.03 -35.08
N ARG A 359 -25.16 17.44 -36.04
CA ARG A 359 -25.05 17.95 -37.40
C ARG A 359 -26.20 17.40 -38.24
N LEU A 360 -27.13 18.28 -38.59
CA LEU A 360 -28.28 17.96 -39.42
C LEU A 360 -28.04 18.47 -40.85
N GLY A 361 -27.84 17.52 -41.75
CA GLY A 361 -27.65 17.77 -43.17
C GLY A 361 -28.92 17.53 -43.98
N ILE A 362 -29.10 18.26 -45.08
CA ILE A 362 -30.10 17.95 -46.12
C ILE A 362 -29.44 17.82 -47.48
N VAL A 363 -29.97 16.97 -48.35
CA VAL A 363 -29.68 16.99 -49.78
C VAL A 363 -30.78 17.75 -50.49
N ARG A 364 -30.43 18.85 -51.16
CA ARG A 364 -31.41 19.75 -51.80
C ARG A 364 -32.21 18.99 -52.86
N SER A 365 -33.53 18.99 -52.71
CA SER A 365 -34.49 18.36 -53.62
C SER A 365 -35.67 19.31 -53.85
N ALA A 366 -36.52 19.01 -54.84
CA ALA A 366 -37.74 19.79 -55.09
C ALA A 366 -38.66 19.85 -53.86
N ASP A 367 -38.62 18.81 -53.02
CA ASP A 367 -39.51 18.63 -51.87
C ASP A 367 -38.85 18.99 -50.52
N LEU A 368 -37.58 19.46 -50.52
CA LEU A 368 -36.80 19.68 -49.29
C LEU A 368 -36.00 21.00 -49.36
N SER A 369 -36.43 22.01 -48.61
CA SER A 369 -35.84 23.35 -48.61
C SER A 369 -35.02 23.67 -47.36
N SER A 370 -34.23 24.75 -47.40
CA SER A 370 -33.50 25.23 -46.22
C SER A 370 -34.42 25.75 -45.11
N GLN A 371 -35.64 26.19 -45.43
CA GLN A 371 -36.62 26.63 -44.43
C GLN A 371 -37.18 25.45 -43.63
N ASP A 372 -37.35 24.30 -44.26
CA ASP A 372 -37.80 23.07 -43.58
C ASP A 372 -36.73 22.60 -42.59
N LEU A 373 -35.45 22.70 -42.96
CA LEU A 373 -34.33 22.39 -42.07
C LEU A 373 -34.33 23.27 -40.80
N ASP A 374 -34.64 24.56 -40.95
CA ASP A 374 -34.74 25.47 -39.79
C ASP A 374 -35.87 25.06 -38.85
N GLN A 375 -37.05 24.72 -39.37
CA GLN A 375 -38.19 24.27 -38.56
C GLN A 375 -37.95 22.92 -37.87
N ILE A 376 -37.30 21.97 -38.55
CA ILE A 376 -36.93 20.68 -37.96
C ILE A 376 -35.92 20.90 -36.84
N SER A 377 -34.91 21.74 -37.08
CA SER A 377 -33.84 21.97 -36.12
C SER A 377 -34.35 22.59 -34.81
N SER A 378 -35.26 23.55 -34.86
CA SER A 378 -35.80 24.20 -33.65
C SER A 378 -36.68 23.23 -32.84
N LYS A 379 -37.59 22.51 -33.51
CA LYS A 379 -38.44 21.50 -32.84
C LYS A 379 -37.60 20.34 -32.26
N LEU A 380 -36.58 19.89 -32.99
CA LEU A 380 -35.71 18.82 -32.53
C LEU A 380 -34.89 19.24 -31.30
N LEU A 381 -34.37 20.47 -31.28
CA LEU A 381 -33.66 21.00 -30.11
C LEU A 381 -34.56 21.03 -28.88
N GLU A 382 -35.80 21.52 -29.03
CA GLU A 382 -36.79 21.58 -27.95
C GLU A 382 -37.11 20.19 -27.38
N GLU A 383 -37.27 19.18 -28.24
CA GLU A 383 -37.51 17.80 -27.81
C GLU A 383 -36.30 17.16 -27.11
N LEU A 384 -35.07 17.46 -27.56
CA LEU A 384 -33.84 16.96 -26.94
C LEU A 384 -33.57 17.61 -25.57
N GLU A 385 -33.84 18.90 -25.43
CA GLU A 385 -33.63 19.64 -24.18
C GLU A 385 -34.57 19.18 -23.05
N LYS A 386 -35.76 18.63 -23.36
CA LYS A 386 -36.68 18.08 -22.35
C LYS A 386 -36.05 16.98 -21.48
N PHE A 387 -35.06 16.26 -22.00
CA PHE A 387 -34.42 15.13 -21.32
C PHE A 387 -32.96 15.40 -20.94
N ALA A 388 -32.47 16.62 -21.21
CA ALA A 388 -31.08 17.04 -21.03
C ALA A 388 -30.62 17.12 -19.57
N HIS A 389 -31.54 17.33 -18.62
CA HIS A 389 -31.20 17.57 -17.22
C HIS A 389 -31.44 16.34 -16.34
N GLN A 390 -30.37 15.83 -15.73
CA GLN A 390 -30.39 14.73 -14.78
C GLN A 390 -29.56 15.08 -13.53
N SER A 391 -29.81 14.40 -12.41
CA SER A 391 -29.31 14.79 -11.07
C SER A 391 -27.78 14.96 -10.93
N ARG A 392 -26.96 14.31 -11.78
CA ARG A 392 -25.48 14.40 -11.73
C ARG A 392 -24.82 14.66 -13.09
N PHE A 393 -25.58 14.71 -14.17
CA PHE A 393 -25.08 15.08 -15.49
C PHE A 393 -26.12 15.84 -16.29
N SER A 394 -25.67 16.69 -17.21
CA SER A 394 -26.51 17.50 -18.07
C SER A 394 -25.94 17.51 -19.48
N LEU A 395 -26.74 17.08 -20.45
CA LEU A 395 -26.38 17.13 -21.88
C LEU A 395 -26.78 18.49 -22.45
N LYS A 396 -25.83 19.22 -23.04
CA LYS A 396 -26.12 20.49 -23.73
C LYS A 396 -26.07 20.25 -25.23
N PHE A 397 -27.23 20.31 -25.88
CA PHE A 397 -27.34 20.07 -27.31
C PHE A 397 -27.07 21.35 -28.11
N SER A 398 -26.24 21.24 -29.14
CA SER A 398 -26.10 22.25 -30.20
C SER A 398 -26.43 21.61 -31.56
N LEU A 399 -26.96 22.40 -32.50
CA LEU A 399 -27.32 21.93 -33.83
C LEU A 399 -26.57 22.69 -34.92
N ASP A 400 -25.80 21.96 -35.71
CA ASP A 400 -25.13 22.48 -36.91
C ASP A 400 -25.95 22.10 -38.14
N LYS A 401 -26.19 23.07 -39.02
CA LYS A 401 -27.02 22.90 -40.21
C LYS A 401 -26.13 22.82 -41.45
N LEU A 402 -26.31 21.78 -42.26
CA LEU A 402 -25.53 21.57 -43.47
C LEU A 402 -26.46 21.34 -44.67
N VAL A 403 -26.14 21.94 -45.80
CA VAL A 403 -26.95 21.82 -47.03
C VAL A 403 -26.04 21.36 -48.16
N PHE A 404 -26.38 20.23 -48.77
CA PHE A 404 -25.61 19.61 -49.86
C PHE A 404 -26.41 19.66 -51.16
N SER A 405 -25.72 19.82 -52.28
CA SER A 405 -26.34 19.79 -53.62
C SER A 405 -26.58 18.37 -54.12
N SER A 406 -25.81 17.39 -53.64
CA SER A 406 -25.95 15.98 -54.00
C SER A 406 -25.48 15.04 -52.88
N LEU A 407 -25.92 13.78 -52.93
CA LEU A 407 -25.48 12.75 -51.98
C LEU A 407 -23.96 12.52 -52.02
N LYS A 408 -23.36 12.58 -53.22
CA LYS A 408 -21.90 12.40 -53.39
C LYS A 408 -21.10 13.51 -52.69
N GLU A 409 -21.63 14.74 -52.70
CA GLU A 409 -21.02 15.86 -51.98
C GLU A 409 -21.06 15.64 -50.46
N ALA A 410 -22.19 15.15 -49.93
CA ALA A 410 -22.32 14.81 -48.52
C ALA A 410 -21.38 13.67 -48.09
N GLU A 411 -21.16 12.66 -48.94
CA GLU A 411 -20.25 11.54 -48.65
C GLU A 411 -18.76 11.94 -48.66
N VAL A 412 -18.39 12.96 -49.43
CA VAL A 412 -17.02 13.48 -49.54
C VAL A 412 -16.75 14.61 -48.52
N TYR A 413 -17.77 15.03 -47.78
CA TYR A 413 -17.64 16.05 -46.75
C TYR A 413 -16.64 15.62 -45.67
N ASP A 414 -15.50 16.32 -45.63
CA ASP A 414 -14.51 16.14 -44.59
C ASP A 414 -14.97 16.91 -43.35
N ALA A 415 -15.54 16.17 -42.40
CA ALA A 415 -15.93 16.75 -41.13
C ALA A 415 -14.67 17.21 -40.39
N PRO A 416 -14.64 18.44 -39.82
CA PRO A 416 -13.55 18.83 -38.94
C PRO A 416 -13.40 17.77 -37.86
N HIS A 417 -12.15 17.36 -37.58
CA HIS A 417 -11.83 16.43 -36.49
C HIS A 417 -12.33 17.06 -35.19
N ALA A 418 -13.54 16.67 -34.81
CA ALA A 418 -14.17 17.10 -33.58
C ALA A 418 -13.83 16.06 -32.53
N GLU A 419 -13.13 16.50 -31.49
CA GLU A 419 -12.93 15.74 -30.27
C GLU A 419 -14.18 15.78 -29.35
N GLU A 420 -15.25 16.40 -29.83
CA GLU A 420 -16.57 16.53 -29.21
C GLU A 420 -17.51 15.36 -29.56
N VAL A 421 -18.58 15.19 -28.76
CA VAL A 421 -19.65 14.23 -29.07
C VAL A 421 -20.46 14.74 -30.25
N VAL A 422 -20.17 14.24 -31.46
CA VAL A 422 -20.84 14.66 -32.69
C VAL A 422 -21.73 13.56 -33.27
N ILE A 423 -22.96 13.94 -33.61
CA ILE A 423 -23.95 13.08 -34.24
C ILE A 423 -24.28 13.63 -35.62
N ASN A 424 -24.00 12.87 -36.68
CA ASN A 424 -24.25 13.32 -38.05
C ASN A 424 -25.47 12.61 -38.64
N LEU A 425 -26.48 13.38 -39.03
CA LEU A 425 -27.73 12.91 -39.61
C LEU A 425 -28.00 13.62 -40.93
N LEU A 426 -28.29 12.87 -41.98
CA LEU A 426 -28.63 13.36 -43.30
C LEU A 426 -30.09 13.02 -43.63
N LEU A 427 -30.89 14.04 -43.90
CA LEU A 427 -32.28 13.88 -44.33
C LEU A 427 -32.35 13.73 -45.84
N ILE A 428 -33.11 12.73 -46.29
CA ILE A 428 -33.27 12.36 -47.70
C ILE A 428 -34.75 12.40 -48.06
N ALA A 429 -35.08 12.98 -49.21
CA ALA A 429 -36.44 13.04 -49.73
C ALA A 429 -37.03 11.63 -49.93
N SER A 430 -38.34 11.47 -49.70
CA SER A 430 -39.02 10.18 -49.81
C SER A 430 -38.89 9.51 -51.19
N LYS A 431 -38.73 10.29 -52.26
CA LYS A 431 -38.51 9.77 -53.63
C LYS A 431 -37.18 9.04 -53.79
N ASP A 432 -36.15 9.45 -53.04
CA ASP A 432 -34.79 8.91 -53.13
C ASP A 432 -34.50 7.84 -52.06
N TRP A 433 -35.43 7.62 -51.11
CA TRP A 433 -35.30 6.67 -50.00
C TRP A 433 -35.26 5.17 -50.35
N PRO A 434 -35.98 4.66 -51.37
CA PRO A 434 -36.03 3.23 -51.66
C PRO A 434 -34.66 2.57 -51.89
N TYR A 435 -33.65 3.36 -52.23
CA TYR A 435 -32.26 2.91 -52.43
C TYR A 435 -31.46 2.70 -51.14
N PHE A 436 -31.99 3.10 -49.97
CA PHE A 436 -31.27 3.06 -48.69
C PHE A 436 -31.68 1.90 -47.80
N SER A 437 -32.98 1.73 -47.55
CA SER A 437 -33.47 0.74 -46.58
C SER A 437 -34.97 0.53 -46.67
N SER A 438 -35.43 -0.67 -46.32
CA SER A 438 -36.86 -0.94 -46.05
C SER A 438 -37.37 -0.24 -44.78
N LYS A 439 -36.45 0.19 -43.90
CA LYS A 439 -36.73 0.98 -42.69
C LYS A 439 -36.61 2.47 -42.98
N LYS A 440 -37.29 3.32 -42.20
CA LYS A 440 -37.31 4.80 -42.38
C LYS A 440 -36.08 5.53 -41.81
N VAL A 441 -35.22 4.83 -41.08
CA VAL A 441 -33.92 5.31 -40.59
C VAL A 441 -32.89 4.25 -40.93
N HIS A 442 -31.76 4.68 -41.49
CA HIS A 442 -30.64 3.83 -41.84
C HIS A 442 -29.38 4.36 -41.16
N LEU A 443 -28.86 3.61 -40.18
CA LEU A 443 -27.64 3.97 -39.46
C LEU A 443 -26.44 3.61 -40.34
N GLY A 444 -25.73 4.62 -40.83
CA GLY A 444 -24.60 4.42 -41.73
C GLY A 444 -23.35 3.97 -40.96
N SER A 445 -22.51 3.18 -41.63
CA SER A 445 -21.23 2.72 -41.07
C SER A 445 -20.10 3.76 -41.18
N LYS A 446 -20.33 4.85 -41.92
CA LYS A 446 -19.36 5.93 -42.18
C LYS A 446 -19.72 7.17 -41.35
N LEU A 447 -19.56 8.37 -41.91
CA LEU A 447 -19.81 9.63 -41.23
C LEU A 447 -21.30 9.86 -40.95
N TRP A 448 -22.15 9.67 -41.96
CA TRP A 448 -23.57 10.03 -41.91
C TRP A 448 -24.47 8.83 -41.58
N SER A 449 -25.46 9.09 -40.72
CA SER A 449 -26.68 8.27 -40.65
C SER A 449 -27.80 8.95 -41.42
N TYR A 450 -28.72 8.18 -42.00
CA TYR A 450 -29.71 8.67 -42.94
C TYR A 450 -31.12 8.52 -42.39
N ALA A 451 -31.98 9.50 -42.65
CA ALA A 451 -33.39 9.47 -42.25
C ALA A 451 -34.30 9.91 -43.40
N GLN A 452 -35.43 9.23 -43.56
CA GLN A 452 -36.42 9.56 -44.57
C GLN A 452 -37.20 10.82 -44.16
N TRP A 453 -37.23 11.80 -45.04
CA TRP A 453 -38.12 12.96 -44.95
C TRP A 453 -39.56 12.59 -45.30
N ASP A 454 -40.49 12.91 -44.39
CA ASP A 454 -41.93 12.70 -44.54
C ASP A 454 -42.61 14.06 -44.78
N GLU A 455 -42.91 14.39 -46.04
CA GLU A 455 -43.46 15.70 -46.45
C GLU A 455 -44.86 15.96 -45.86
N ALA A 456 -45.58 14.90 -45.50
CA ALA A 456 -46.94 14.99 -44.94
C ALA A 456 -46.98 15.23 -43.42
N ASP A 457 -45.91 14.95 -42.69
CA ASP A 457 -45.91 14.97 -41.21
C ASP A 457 -44.51 15.25 -40.63
N LEU A 458 -44.27 16.54 -40.35
CA LEU A 458 -43.06 17.06 -39.72
C LEU A 458 -42.84 16.46 -38.32
N ASP A 459 -43.89 16.35 -37.51
CA ASP A 459 -43.79 15.93 -36.10
C ASP A 459 -43.38 14.46 -36.00
N ARG A 460 -43.84 13.63 -36.95
CA ARG A 460 -43.40 12.24 -37.05
C ARG A 460 -41.94 12.11 -37.47
N THR A 461 -41.43 13.00 -38.32
CA THR A 461 -39.99 13.02 -38.68
C THR A 461 -39.14 13.44 -37.47
N VAL A 462 -39.53 14.51 -36.76
CA VAL A 462 -38.86 14.95 -35.53
C VAL A 462 -38.86 13.86 -34.48
N SER A 463 -39.99 13.17 -34.26
CA SER A 463 -40.10 12.06 -33.30
C SER A 463 -39.16 10.91 -33.63
N ARG A 464 -39.02 10.55 -34.92
CA ARG A 464 -38.08 9.51 -35.36
C ARG A 464 -36.62 9.92 -35.13
N LEU A 465 -36.27 11.17 -35.44
CA LEU A 465 -34.93 11.69 -35.23
C LEU A 465 -34.59 11.75 -33.74
N ASN A 466 -35.52 12.23 -32.92
CA ASN A 466 -35.37 12.25 -31.46
C ASN A 466 -35.13 10.84 -30.92
N PHE A 467 -35.95 9.86 -31.32
CA PHE A 467 -35.74 8.46 -30.93
C PHE A 467 -34.38 7.92 -31.37
N ALA A 468 -33.96 8.18 -32.62
CA ALA A 468 -32.66 7.72 -33.11
C ALA A 468 -31.48 8.34 -32.34
N ILE A 469 -31.53 9.65 -32.06
CA ILE A 469 -30.48 10.35 -31.30
C ILE A 469 -30.47 9.89 -29.85
N ARG A 470 -31.63 9.95 -29.18
CA ARG A 470 -31.79 9.74 -27.74
C ARG A 470 -31.54 8.29 -27.35
N ASP A 471 -32.19 7.34 -28.02
CA ASP A 471 -32.27 5.94 -27.59
C ASP A 471 -31.25 5.04 -28.28
N ILE A 472 -30.70 5.47 -29.43
CA ILE A 472 -29.78 4.64 -30.22
C ILE A 472 -28.37 5.24 -30.23
N MET A 473 -28.22 6.50 -30.65
CA MET A 473 -26.90 7.08 -30.87
C MET A 473 -26.23 7.54 -29.57
N ILE A 474 -26.96 8.15 -28.65
CA ILE A 474 -26.44 8.55 -27.32
C ILE A 474 -26.76 7.50 -26.26
N ASP A 475 -27.99 6.96 -26.29
CA ASP A 475 -28.56 6.10 -25.25
C ASP A 475 -28.59 6.80 -23.88
N ILE A 476 -29.37 7.89 -23.79
CA ILE A 476 -29.49 8.71 -22.58
C ILE A 476 -30.01 7.86 -21.41
N ASP A 477 -30.99 6.98 -21.65
CA ASP A 477 -31.57 6.11 -20.62
C ASP A 477 -30.50 5.22 -19.98
N HIS A 478 -29.55 4.72 -20.79
CA HIS A 478 -28.42 3.96 -20.29
C HIS A 478 -27.47 4.81 -19.42
N LEU A 479 -27.13 6.02 -19.85
CA LEU A 479 -26.32 6.95 -19.05
C LEU A 479 -27.00 7.29 -17.70
N VAL A 480 -28.32 7.48 -17.72
CA VAL A 480 -29.12 7.67 -16.49
C VAL A 480 -29.01 6.45 -15.58
N SER A 481 -29.03 5.24 -16.13
CA SER A 481 -28.93 4.01 -15.34
C SER A 481 -27.57 3.87 -14.63
N ILE A 482 -26.47 4.28 -15.29
CA ILE A 482 -25.12 4.31 -14.72
C ILE A 482 -25.08 5.25 -13.51
N VAL A 483 -25.62 6.45 -13.67
CA VAL A 483 -25.67 7.47 -12.61
C VAL A 483 -26.53 7.00 -11.44
N ARG A 484 -27.68 6.37 -11.70
CA ARG A 484 -28.56 5.82 -10.66
C ARG A 484 -27.89 4.68 -9.88
N ARG A 485 -27.16 3.80 -10.57
CA ARG A 485 -26.39 2.71 -9.95
C ARG A 485 -25.39 3.25 -8.92
N ASP A 486 -24.60 4.25 -9.31
CA ASP A 486 -23.53 4.77 -8.44
C ASP A 486 -24.04 5.71 -7.36
N THR A 487 -25.20 6.35 -7.57
CA THR A 487 -25.93 7.11 -6.54
C THR A 487 -26.76 6.23 -5.61
N LYS A 488 -26.79 4.90 -5.82
CA LYS A 488 -27.57 3.92 -5.04
C LYS A 488 -29.07 4.23 -4.96
N ASN A 489 -29.62 4.89 -5.96
CA ASN A 489 -31.06 5.16 -6.03
C ASN A 489 -31.79 3.91 -6.57
N PRO A 490 -32.62 3.22 -5.77
CA PRO A 490 -33.33 2.03 -6.23
C PRO A 490 -34.41 2.40 -7.27
N MET A 491 -34.54 1.60 -8.32
CA MET A 491 -35.67 1.75 -9.27
C MET A 491 -36.94 1.17 -8.67
N GLY A 492 -38.04 1.92 -8.78
CA GLY A 492 -39.35 1.43 -8.34
C GLY A 492 -39.84 0.29 -9.24
N ALA A 493 -40.53 -0.70 -8.67
CA ALA A 493 -41.10 -1.81 -9.44
C ALA A 493 -42.04 -1.35 -10.57
N LEU A 494 -42.76 -0.24 -10.34
CA LEU A 494 -43.65 0.38 -11.32
C LEU A 494 -42.88 1.03 -12.49
N GLU A 495 -41.72 1.62 -12.20
CA GLU A 495 -40.86 2.22 -13.22
C GLU A 495 -40.28 1.13 -14.12
N ILE A 496 -39.82 0.02 -13.55
CA ILE A 496 -39.32 -1.14 -14.32
C ILE A 496 -40.42 -1.70 -15.21
N ALA A 497 -41.64 -1.85 -14.69
CA ALA A 497 -42.78 -2.36 -15.44
C ALA A 497 -43.24 -1.42 -16.57
N SER A 498 -42.97 -0.12 -16.46
CA SER A 498 -43.32 0.87 -17.49
C SER A 498 -42.38 0.88 -18.70
N LEU A 499 -41.21 0.24 -18.59
CA LEU A 499 -40.23 0.17 -19.68
C LEU A 499 -40.64 -0.85 -20.75
N PRO A 500 -40.30 -0.64 -22.03
CA PRO A 500 -40.43 -1.64 -23.09
C PRO A 500 -39.74 -2.96 -22.73
N SER A 501 -40.32 -4.09 -23.15
CA SER A 501 -39.80 -5.44 -22.85
C SER A 501 -38.36 -5.67 -23.33
N SER A 502 -37.94 -4.99 -24.41
CA SER A 502 -36.56 -4.98 -24.89
C SER A 502 -35.60 -4.27 -23.95
N GLN A 503 -36.04 -3.22 -23.26
CA GLN A 503 -35.24 -2.44 -22.32
C GLN A 503 -35.18 -3.09 -20.93
N GLN A 504 -36.26 -3.75 -20.49
CA GLN A 504 -36.27 -4.51 -19.23
C GLN A 504 -35.18 -5.59 -19.20
N LYS A 505 -34.96 -6.29 -20.33
CA LYS A 505 -33.90 -7.30 -20.46
C LYS A 505 -32.49 -6.69 -20.54
N ARG A 506 -32.32 -5.52 -21.17
CA ARG A 506 -31.02 -4.83 -21.31
C ARG A 506 -30.48 -4.28 -19.99
N HIS A 507 -31.35 -3.73 -19.12
CA HIS A 507 -30.94 -3.10 -17.86
C HIS A 507 -30.12 -3.99 -16.92
N ILE A 508 -30.38 -5.31 -16.91
CA ILE A 508 -29.63 -6.27 -16.09
C ILE A 508 -28.16 -6.33 -16.53
N TRP A 509 -27.90 -6.27 -17.85
CA TRP A 509 -26.56 -6.39 -18.44
C TRP A 509 -25.81 -5.06 -18.55
N ASP A 510 -26.53 -3.98 -18.80
CA ASP A 510 -25.94 -2.66 -19.10
C ASP A 510 -25.48 -1.88 -17.86
N SER A 511 -25.85 -2.32 -16.67
CA SER A 511 -25.37 -1.77 -15.40
C SER A 511 -23.94 -2.20 -15.03
N ALA A 512 -23.35 -3.15 -15.77
CA ALA A 512 -21.98 -3.60 -15.53
C ALA A 512 -20.94 -2.52 -15.86
N ALA A 513 -19.88 -2.48 -15.05
CA ALA A 513 -18.71 -1.63 -15.28
C ALA A 513 -18.12 -1.88 -16.67
N LEU A 514 -17.73 -0.82 -17.37
CA LEU A 514 -16.79 -1.00 -18.47
C LEU A 514 -15.38 -1.19 -17.89
N SER A 515 -14.76 -2.35 -18.11
CA SER A 515 -13.34 -2.55 -17.75
C SER A 515 -12.43 -1.77 -18.69
N VAL A 516 -11.30 -1.28 -18.16
CA VAL A 516 -10.25 -0.61 -18.94
C VAL A 516 -9.54 -1.60 -19.87
N ILE A 517 -9.37 -2.83 -19.40
CA ILE A 517 -8.71 -3.93 -20.10
C ILE A 517 -9.64 -5.14 -20.12
N TYR A 518 -9.80 -5.76 -21.29
CA TYR A 518 -10.45 -7.06 -21.45
C TYR A 518 -9.46 -8.05 -22.03
N ASN A 519 -9.42 -9.24 -21.43
CA ASN A 519 -8.71 -10.36 -22.03
C ASN A 519 -9.68 -11.09 -22.96
N VAL A 520 -9.35 -11.16 -24.24
CA VAL A 520 -10.10 -11.93 -25.23
C VAL A 520 -9.33 -13.20 -25.51
N HIS A 521 -9.97 -14.35 -25.32
CA HIS A 521 -9.38 -15.65 -25.55
C HIS A 521 -10.08 -16.35 -26.72
N LEU A 522 -9.38 -16.43 -27.85
CA LEU A 522 -9.82 -17.13 -29.04
C LEU A 522 -9.52 -18.62 -28.87
N ILE A 523 -10.55 -19.46 -28.96
CA ILE A 523 -10.43 -20.91 -28.86
C ILE A 523 -10.78 -21.48 -30.23
N TYR A 524 -9.78 -22.04 -30.90
CA TYR A 524 -9.96 -22.72 -32.17
C TYR A 524 -10.19 -24.20 -31.92
N LEU A 525 -11.36 -24.69 -32.32
CA LEU A 525 -11.74 -26.08 -32.12
C LEU A 525 -11.62 -26.82 -33.44
N HIS A 526 -10.67 -27.76 -33.48
CA HIS A 526 -10.33 -28.52 -34.67
C HIS A 526 -11.07 -29.86 -34.70
N ASN A 527 -12.06 -29.99 -35.58
CA ASN A 527 -12.78 -31.23 -35.85
C ASN A 527 -12.38 -31.77 -37.23
N LEU A 528 -11.14 -32.24 -37.33
CA LEU A 528 -10.57 -32.86 -38.53
C LEU A 528 -10.62 -34.39 -38.39
N ARG A 529 -11.53 -35.04 -39.11
CA ARG A 529 -11.56 -36.51 -39.23
C ARG A 529 -10.43 -36.94 -40.18
N GLU A 530 -9.43 -37.62 -39.63
CA GLU A 530 -8.39 -38.43 -40.30
C GLU A 530 -7.75 -37.89 -41.61
N HIS A 531 -6.43 -37.68 -41.55
CA HIS A 531 -5.51 -37.68 -42.71
C HIS A 531 -5.95 -36.92 -43.97
N LEU A 532 -5.93 -35.59 -43.92
CA LEU A 532 -5.83 -34.77 -45.13
C LEU A 532 -4.37 -34.32 -45.33
N GLU A 533 -3.84 -34.62 -46.51
CA GLU A 533 -2.49 -34.27 -46.93
C GLU A 533 -2.25 -32.75 -46.79
N TRP A 534 -1.01 -32.39 -46.45
CA TRP A 534 -0.53 -31.04 -46.12
C TRP A 534 -0.74 -29.95 -47.20
N ASN A 535 -1.38 -30.29 -48.32
CA ASN A 535 -1.60 -29.42 -49.47
C ASN A 535 -2.99 -28.74 -49.52
N ASP A 536 -3.99 -29.18 -48.75
CA ASP A 536 -5.33 -28.57 -48.69
C ASP A 536 -5.51 -27.57 -47.53
N VAL A 537 -4.44 -27.24 -46.82
CA VAL A 537 -4.43 -26.31 -45.67
C VAL A 537 -4.69 -24.84 -46.07
N GLY A 538 -4.66 -24.53 -47.37
CA GLY A 538 -4.77 -23.17 -47.89
C GLY A 538 -6.08 -22.43 -47.57
N THR A 539 -7.18 -23.14 -47.32
CA THR A 539 -8.48 -22.50 -47.00
C THR A 539 -8.76 -22.35 -45.50
N ASN A 540 -8.15 -23.17 -44.65
CA ASN A 540 -8.38 -23.14 -43.19
C ASN A 540 -7.43 -22.16 -42.46
N SER A 541 -6.22 -21.92 -42.99
CA SER A 541 -5.34 -20.85 -42.49
C SER A 541 -5.95 -19.45 -42.62
N ASP A 542 -6.82 -19.27 -43.63
CA ASP A 542 -7.47 -17.98 -43.90
C ASP A 542 -8.48 -17.61 -42.82
N LEU A 543 -9.25 -18.58 -42.31
CA LEU A 543 -10.27 -18.34 -41.27
C LEU A 543 -9.66 -17.98 -39.91
N GLN A 544 -8.54 -18.61 -39.55
CA GLN A 544 -7.78 -18.29 -38.34
C GLN A 544 -7.21 -16.88 -38.41
N HIS A 545 -6.53 -16.58 -39.51
CA HIS A 545 -6.02 -15.24 -39.77
C HIS A 545 -7.15 -14.21 -39.85
N GLU A 546 -8.31 -14.56 -40.38
CA GLU A 546 -9.45 -13.66 -40.50
C GLU A 546 -10.09 -13.36 -39.15
N ALA A 547 -10.31 -14.35 -38.28
CA ALA A 547 -10.87 -14.16 -36.94
C ALA A 547 -9.93 -13.33 -36.05
N LEU A 548 -8.65 -13.69 -35.99
CA LEU A 548 -7.65 -12.95 -35.24
C LEU A 548 -7.46 -11.53 -35.80
N SER A 549 -7.43 -11.38 -37.13
CA SER A 549 -7.36 -10.06 -37.77
C SER A 549 -8.62 -9.24 -37.50
N ALA A 550 -9.81 -9.85 -37.48
CA ALA A 550 -11.05 -9.16 -37.17
C ALA A 550 -11.10 -8.65 -35.73
N VAL A 551 -10.71 -9.48 -34.75
CA VAL A 551 -10.63 -9.07 -33.34
C VAL A 551 -9.58 -7.99 -33.16
N ASN A 552 -8.41 -8.10 -33.79
CA ASN A 552 -7.38 -7.06 -33.75
C ASN A 552 -7.82 -5.77 -34.45
N ARG A 553 -8.55 -5.83 -35.57
CA ARG A 553 -9.13 -4.66 -36.24
C ARG A 553 -10.17 -3.98 -35.36
N PHE A 554 -11.01 -4.76 -34.68
CA PHE A 554 -11.98 -4.26 -33.70
C PHE A 554 -11.26 -3.61 -32.51
N GLY A 555 -10.29 -4.29 -31.90
CA GLY A 555 -9.48 -3.78 -30.79
C GLY A 555 -8.75 -2.48 -31.15
N ASN A 556 -8.10 -2.42 -32.31
CA ASN A 556 -7.46 -1.20 -32.80
C ASN A 556 -8.47 -0.06 -33.00
N ARG A 557 -9.71 -0.36 -33.39
CA ARG A 557 -10.76 0.64 -33.58
C ARG A 557 -11.28 1.21 -32.26
N ILE A 558 -11.33 0.39 -31.19
CA ILE A 558 -11.82 0.80 -29.86
C ILE A 558 -10.71 1.10 -28.85
N ARG A 559 -9.44 1.09 -29.26
CA ARG A 559 -8.25 1.26 -28.39
C ARG A 559 -8.31 2.51 -27.50
N ASN A 560 -8.96 3.57 -27.99
CA ASN A 560 -9.14 4.82 -27.24
C ASN A 560 -10.27 4.75 -26.19
N VAL A 561 -10.98 3.62 -26.08
CA VAL A 561 -12.04 3.37 -25.09
C VAL A 561 -11.63 2.28 -24.11
N THR A 562 -11.14 1.16 -24.63
CA THR A 562 -10.71 -0.02 -23.87
C THR A 562 -9.62 -0.77 -24.61
N ASP A 563 -8.70 -1.37 -23.88
CA ASP A 563 -7.68 -2.23 -24.47
C ASP A 563 -8.12 -3.70 -24.50
N LEU A 564 -7.84 -4.39 -25.61
CA LEU A 564 -8.16 -5.80 -25.80
C LEU A 564 -6.87 -6.60 -25.88
N HIS A 565 -6.64 -7.44 -24.87
CA HIS A 565 -5.53 -8.37 -24.86
C HIS A 565 -5.99 -9.69 -25.48
N VAL A 566 -5.58 -9.94 -26.72
CA VAL A 566 -6.02 -11.11 -27.47
C VAL A 566 -5.02 -12.25 -27.27
N THR A 567 -5.53 -13.40 -26.85
CA THR A 567 -4.80 -14.66 -26.73
C THR A 567 -5.51 -15.72 -27.58
N ALA A 568 -4.79 -16.72 -28.05
CA ALA A 568 -5.34 -17.79 -28.86
C ALA A 568 -4.87 -19.16 -28.36
N GLU A 569 -5.78 -20.12 -28.31
CA GLU A 569 -5.54 -21.52 -27.97
C GLU A 569 -6.19 -22.42 -29.02
N HIS A 570 -5.51 -23.52 -29.36
CA HIS A 570 -6.00 -24.51 -30.31
C HIS A 570 -6.30 -25.82 -29.58
N LEU A 571 -7.56 -26.27 -29.64
CA LEU A 571 -7.99 -27.55 -29.12
C LEU A 571 -8.01 -28.57 -30.26
N TRP A 572 -6.97 -29.39 -30.30
CA TRP A 572 -6.86 -30.56 -31.16
C TRP A 572 -7.51 -31.76 -30.45
N ASP A 573 -8.12 -32.68 -31.22
CA ASP A 573 -8.75 -33.91 -30.71
C ASP A 573 -10.00 -33.72 -29.82
N PHE A 574 -10.70 -32.59 -29.93
CA PHE A 574 -11.97 -32.39 -29.23
C PHE A 574 -13.12 -33.14 -29.94
N ASP A 575 -13.79 -34.06 -29.23
CA ASP A 575 -14.94 -34.81 -29.79
C ASP A 575 -16.20 -33.94 -29.91
N LEU A 576 -16.28 -33.23 -31.05
CA LEU A 576 -17.42 -32.39 -31.38
C LEU A 576 -18.68 -33.22 -31.75
N ALA A 577 -18.53 -34.47 -32.16
CA ALA A 577 -19.64 -35.30 -32.65
C ALA A 577 -20.70 -35.54 -31.57
N SER A 578 -20.29 -35.60 -30.30
CA SER A 578 -21.18 -35.75 -29.15
C SER A 578 -22.17 -34.57 -28.95
N PHE A 579 -21.88 -33.42 -29.56
CA PHE A 579 -22.69 -32.20 -29.50
C PHE A 579 -23.47 -31.91 -30.79
N LEU A 580 -23.24 -32.67 -31.86
CA LEU A 580 -23.91 -32.47 -33.14
C LEU A 580 -25.23 -33.25 -33.20
N THR A 581 -26.24 -32.63 -33.77
CA THR A 581 -27.51 -33.26 -34.16
C THR A 581 -27.70 -33.10 -35.65
N VAL A 582 -28.34 -34.08 -36.30
CA VAL A 582 -28.63 -34.01 -37.73
C VAL A 582 -30.04 -33.42 -37.90
N ASP A 583 -30.15 -32.33 -38.66
CA ASP A 583 -31.45 -31.72 -38.96
C ASP A 583 -32.22 -32.49 -40.05
N VAL A 584 -33.45 -32.06 -40.34
CA VAL A 584 -34.31 -32.65 -41.37
C VAL A 584 -33.70 -32.54 -42.78
N GLN A 585 -32.80 -31.56 -42.99
CA GLN A 585 -32.06 -31.34 -44.22
C GLN A 585 -30.73 -32.13 -44.27
N LYS A 586 -30.48 -33.00 -43.28
CA LYS A 586 -29.25 -33.78 -43.10
C LYS A 586 -27.99 -32.94 -42.87
N ARG A 587 -28.13 -31.73 -42.31
CA ARG A 587 -27.02 -30.85 -41.91
C ARG A 587 -26.63 -31.15 -40.45
N ASN A 588 -25.36 -30.99 -40.13
CA ASN A 588 -24.89 -31.05 -38.74
C ASN A 588 -25.24 -29.74 -38.02
N VAL A 589 -25.85 -29.87 -36.85
CA VAL A 589 -26.41 -28.74 -36.11
C VAL A 589 -26.03 -28.77 -34.64
N ILE A 590 -25.69 -27.61 -34.10
CA ILE A 590 -25.61 -27.37 -32.65
C ILE A 590 -26.83 -26.55 -32.22
N SER A 591 -27.70 -27.17 -31.43
CA SER A 591 -28.90 -26.51 -30.88
C SER A 591 -28.57 -25.62 -29.67
N HIS A 592 -29.38 -24.60 -29.41
CA HIS A 592 -29.27 -23.75 -28.22
C HIS A 592 -29.13 -24.54 -26.89
N LYS A 593 -29.83 -25.68 -26.78
CA LYS A 593 -29.76 -26.55 -25.59
C LYS A 593 -28.42 -27.27 -25.41
N GLN A 594 -27.68 -27.50 -26.49
CA GLN A 594 -26.37 -28.16 -26.47
C GLN A 594 -25.23 -27.18 -26.20
N VAL A 595 -25.43 -25.88 -26.47
CA VAL A 595 -24.43 -24.83 -26.25
C VAL A 595 -23.91 -24.81 -24.80
N SER A 596 -24.79 -24.96 -23.80
CA SER A 596 -24.37 -24.96 -22.40
C SER A 596 -23.48 -26.16 -22.04
N LYS A 597 -23.76 -27.34 -22.61
CA LYS A 597 -22.94 -28.55 -22.42
C LYS A 597 -21.60 -28.45 -23.15
N LEU A 598 -21.60 -27.88 -24.35
CA LEU A 598 -20.40 -27.62 -25.13
C LEU A 598 -19.46 -26.67 -24.38
N ILE A 599 -19.98 -25.55 -23.88
CA ILE A 599 -19.23 -24.57 -23.09
C ILE A 599 -18.59 -25.21 -21.85
N ALA A 600 -19.36 -25.98 -21.07
CA ALA A 600 -18.84 -26.66 -19.88
C ALA A 600 -17.70 -27.63 -20.21
N SER A 601 -17.77 -28.30 -21.36
CA SER A 601 -16.75 -29.25 -21.80
C SER A 601 -15.49 -28.53 -22.29
N ILE A 602 -15.63 -27.38 -22.95
CA ILE A 602 -14.51 -26.53 -23.38
C ILE A 602 -13.82 -25.89 -22.17
N ASP A 603 -14.57 -25.41 -21.18
CA ASP A 603 -14.01 -24.87 -19.95
C ASP A 603 -13.23 -25.93 -19.16
N ALA A 604 -13.67 -27.19 -19.20
CA ALA A 604 -12.93 -28.30 -18.60
C ALA A 604 -11.64 -28.65 -19.37
N ALA A 605 -11.62 -28.41 -20.69
CA ALA A 605 -10.47 -28.69 -21.55
C ALA A 605 -9.45 -27.55 -21.62
N THR A 606 -9.83 -26.32 -21.27
CA THR A 606 -8.97 -25.13 -21.34
C THR A 606 -8.40 -24.77 -19.96
N SER A 607 -7.10 -24.47 -19.87
CA SER A 607 -6.51 -24.00 -18.62
C SER A 607 -6.85 -22.52 -18.40
N THR A 608 -7.78 -22.21 -17.51
CA THR A 608 -8.07 -20.81 -17.16
C THR A 608 -6.98 -20.26 -16.23
N VAL A 609 -6.13 -19.38 -16.74
CA VAL A 609 -5.23 -18.58 -15.90
C VAL A 609 -6.08 -17.60 -15.10
N GLU A 610 -5.90 -17.59 -13.78
CA GLU A 610 -6.56 -16.63 -12.90
C GLU A 610 -6.07 -15.22 -13.25
N SER A 611 -6.96 -14.41 -13.82
CA SER A 611 -6.68 -13.06 -14.31
C SER A 611 -7.44 -12.02 -13.49
N ALA A 612 -6.77 -10.92 -13.14
CA ALA A 612 -7.39 -9.78 -12.48
C ALA A 612 -8.36 -9.01 -13.39
N TYR A 613 -8.31 -9.22 -14.72
CA TYR A 613 -9.16 -8.58 -15.72
C TYR A 613 -10.24 -9.53 -16.27
N PRO A 614 -11.40 -9.00 -16.70
CA PRO A 614 -12.47 -9.82 -17.28
C PRO A 614 -12.01 -10.59 -18.51
N LEU A 615 -12.40 -11.85 -18.60
CA LEU A 615 -12.09 -12.77 -19.70
C LEU A 615 -13.32 -12.98 -20.58
N ILE A 616 -13.17 -12.78 -21.89
CA ILE A 616 -14.18 -13.05 -22.92
C ILE A 616 -13.65 -14.17 -23.81
N LYS A 617 -14.37 -15.29 -23.89
CA LYS A 617 -13.99 -16.44 -24.74
C LYS A 617 -14.72 -16.40 -26.08
N LEU A 618 -13.99 -16.53 -27.18
CA LEU A 618 -14.54 -16.60 -28.53
C LEU A 618 -14.21 -17.96 -29.14
N LEU A 619 -15.21 -18.82 -29.28
CA LEU A 619 -15.05 -20.14 -29.88
C LEU A 619 -15.21 -20.04 -31.40
N VAL A 620 -14.19 -20.49 -32.12
CA VAL A 620 -14.19 -20.64 -33.58
C VAL A 620 -14.17 -22.14 -33.88
N ILE A 621 -15.24 -22.64 -34.50
CA ILE A 621 -15.37 -24.05 -34.84
C ILE A 621 -14.84 -24.29 -36.25
N GLU A 622 -13.76 -25.07 -36.37
CA GLU A 622 -13.19 -25.51 -37.62
C GLU A 622 -13.57 -26.98 -37.87
N SER A 623 -14.38 -27.24 -38.89
CA SER A 623 -14.79 -28.60 -39.22
C SER A 623 -14.80 -28.81 -40.73
N SER A 624 -14.46 -30.03 -41.15
CA SER A 624 -14.54 -30.47 -42.55
C SER A 624 -15.97 -30.55 -43.07
N GLU A 625 -16.95 -30.76 -42.18
CA GLU A 625 -18.37 -30.73 -42.51
C GLU A 625 -19.00 -29.43 -41.99
N PRO A 626 -19.90 -28.78 -42.74
CA PRO A 626 -20.52 -27.53 -42.30
C PRO A 626 -21.42 -27.74 -41.09
N ILE A 627 -21.23 -26.91 -40.07
CA ILE A 627 -22.01 -26.94 -38.84
C ILE A 627 -22.89 -25.70 -38.78
N VAL A 628 -24.20 -25.90 -38.63
CA VAL A 628 -25.17 -24.81 -38.49
C VAL A 628 -25.53 -24.63 -37.02
N LEU A 629 -25.58 -23.38 -36.55
CA LEU A 629 -26.08 -23.07 -35.21
C LEU A 629 -27.59 -22.86 -35.31
N ILE A 630 -28.37 -23.44 -34.40
CA ILE A 630 -29.83 -23.27 -34.38
C ILE A 630 -30.30 -22.68 -33.05
N ASP A 631 -31.05 -21.57 -33.14
CA ASP A 631 -31.55 -20.82 -31.99
C ASP A 631 -32.72 -21.53 -31.26
N GLU A 632 -33.31 -20.88 -30.25
CA GLU A 632 -34.46 -21.43 -29.52
C GLU A 632 -35.73 -21.59 -30.37
N HIS A 633 -35.84 -20.84 -31.47
CA HIS A 633 -36.96 -20.84 -32.41
C HIS A 633 -36.71 -21.73 -33.62
N THR A 634 -35.66 -22.55 -33.60
CA THR A 634 -35.26 -23.45 -34.68
C THR A 634 -34.83 -22.75 -35.97
N GLU A 635 -34.42 -21.48 -35.88
CA GLU A 635 -33.89 -20.71 -37.00
C GLU A 635 -32.36 -20.81 -37.07
N ASP A 636 -31.82 -20.76 -38.30
CA ASP A 636 -30.37 -20.76 -38.55
C ASP A 636 -29.75 -19.47 -37.96
N ALA A 637 -28.89 -19.63 -36.95
CA ALA A 637 -28.12 -18.57 -36.34
C ALA A 637 -26.68 -18.53 -36.88
N PHE A 638 -26.11 -17.33 -36.99
CA PHE A 638 -24.71 -17.15 -37.42
C PHE A 638 -23.72 -17.32 -36.27
N ALA A 639 -24.12 -16.87 -35.08
CA ALA A 639 -23.31 -16.89 -33.87
C ALA A 639 -24.22 -16.85 -32.64
N PHE A 640 -23.73 -17.38 -31.52
CA PHE A 640 -24.35 -17.20 -30.22
C PHE A 640 -23.50 -16.31 -29.35
N ALA A 641 -24.11 -15.28 -28.76
CA ALA A 641 -23.51 -14.54 -27.66
C ALA A 641 -23.98 -15.18 -26.35
N VAL A 642 -23.05 -15.67 -25.53
CA VAL A 642 -23.35 -16.26 -24.23
C VAL A 642 -22.86 -15.30 -23.16
N ALA A 643 -23.83 -14.70 -22.48
CA ALA A 643 -23.54 -13.71 -21.47
C ALA A 643 -22.68 -14.33 -20.33
N SER A 644 -21.73 -13.56 -19.79
CA SER A 644 -20.70 -13.99 -18.83
C SER A 644 -19.63 -14.98 -19.34
N TRP A 645 -19.73 -15.49 -20.57
CA TRP A 645 -18.72 -16.38 -21.15
C TRP A 645 -18.05 -15.77 -22.40
N GLY A 646 -18.85 -15.30 -23.36
CA GLY A 646 -18.37 -14.69 -24.60
C GLY A 646 -19.25 -15.06 -25.80
N GLY A 647 -18.68 -15.73 -26.80
CA GLY A 647 -19.44 -16.06 -28.02
C GLY A 647 -18.95 -17.29 -28.78
N ILE A 648 -19.84 -17.89 -29.55
CA ILE A 648 -19.59 -19.03 -30.43
C ILE A 648 -19.88 -18.60 -31.86
N ILE A 649 -18.91 -18.79 -32.74
CA ILE A 649 -18.99 -18.42 -34.15
C ILE A 649 -18.86 -19.70 -34.98
N SER A 650 -19.82 -19.92 -35.89
CA SER A 650 -19.70 -20.96 -36.90
C SER A 650 -19.38 -20.34 -38.26
N PRO A 651 -18.38 -20.83 -38.99
CA PRO A 651 -18.14 -20.40 -40.37
C PRO A 651 -19.32 -20.84 -41.25
N LYS A 652 -20.06 -19.86 -41.77
CA LYS A 652 -21.10 -20.13 -42.76
C LYS A 652 -20.46 -20.53 -44.09
N ILE A 653 -21.01 -21.54 -44.77
CA ILE A 653 -20.86 -21.69 -46.22
C ILE A 653 -21.47 -20.45 -46.86
N LEU A 654 -20.61 -19.50 -47.24
CA LEU A 654 -20.99 -18.40 -48.11
C LEU A 654 -21.30 -19.01 -49.47
N ASP A 655 -22.58 -19.02 -49.87
CA ASP A 655 -22.94 -19.14 -51.28
C ASP A 655 -22.10 -18.13 -52.07
N GLU A 656 -21.50 -18.59 -53.18
CA GLU A 656 -20.63 -17.82 -54.06
C GLU A 656 -21.29 -16.52 -54.58
N ASP A 657 -22.61 -16.40 -54.49
CA ASP A 657 -23.40 -15.26 -54.97
C ASP A 657 -23.62 -14.11 -53.97
N SER A 658 -22.99 -14.14 -52.79
CA SER A 658 -23.05 -12.99 -51.89
C SER A 658 -22.13 -11.85 -52.37
N VAL A 659 -22.69 -10.99 -53.24
CA VAL A 659 -22.19 -9.69 -53.77
C VAL A 659 -21.65 -8.72 -52.68
N LEU A 660 -21.67 -9.09 -51.41
CA LEU A 660 -21.24 -8.30 -50.25
C LEU A 660 -19.74 -8.41 -49.89
N ARG A 661 -18.95 -9.26 -50.57
CA ARG A 661 -17.48 -9.34 -50.38
C ARG A 661 -16.70 -8.07 -50.77
N THR A 662 -17.33 -7.04 -51.33
CA THR A 662 -16.65 -5.84 -51.86
C THR A 662 -16.50 -4.68 -50.87
N LYS A 663 -17.05 -4.78 -49.65
CA LYS A 663 -16.76 -3.80 -48.58
C LYS A 663 -16.22 -4.54 -47.39
N ASN A 664 -14.94 -4.34 -47.07
CA ASN A 664 -14.41 -4.66 -45.74
C ASN A 664 -15.40 -4.05 -44.72
N PRO A 665 -16.17 -4.85 -43.97
CA PRO A 665 -17.12 -4.29 -43.03
C PRO A 665 -16.32 -3.50 -41.99
N SER A 666 -16.60 -2.20 -41.85
CA SER A 666 -16.09 -1.46 -40.71
C SER A 666 -16.68 -2.14 -39.47
N PRO A 667 -15.85 -2.72 -38.58
CA PRO A 667 -16.37 -3.55 -37.49
C PRO A 667 -17.22 -2.74 -36.51
N VAL A 668 -17.01 -1.41 -36.47
CA VAL A 668 -17.75 -0.45 -35.65
C VAL A 668 -17.89 0.86 -36.44
N SER A 669 -19.07 1.48 -36.38
CA SER A 669 -19.38 2.78 -36.97
C SER A 669 -18.81 3.92 -36.13
N ASN A 670 -18.57 5.10 -36.72
CA ASN A 670 -18.00 6.23 -35.96
C ASN A 670 -18.88 6.65 -34.78
N TRP A 671 -20.20 6.73 -34.97
CA TRP A 671 -21.14 7.10 -33.91
C TRP A 671 -21.17 6.07 -32.77
N GLU A 672 -20.93 4.78 -33.04
CA GLU A 672 -20.86 3.74 -32.01
C GLU A 672 -19.61 3.92 -31.14
N ILE A 673 -18.49 4.32 -31.74
CA ILE A 673 -17.26 4.63 -31.00
C ILE A 673 -17.46 5.86 -30.10
N GLU A 674 -18.08 6.92 -30.61
CA GLU A 674 -18.37 8.11 -29.81
C GLU A 674 -19.35 7.80 -28.66
N ARG A 675 -20.36 6.97 -28.92
CA ARG A 675 -21.26 6.46 -27.89
C ARG A 675 -20.50 5.69 -26.81
N LEU A 676 -19.57 4.82 -27.19
CA LEU A 676 -18.76 4.02 -26.26
C LEU A 676 -17.80 4.89 -25.45
N LYS A 677 -17.17 5.91 -26.06
CA LYS A 677 -16.34 6.90 -25.37
C LYS A 677 -17.15 7.66 -24.33
N LEU A 678 -18.33 8.15 -24.71
CA LEU A 678 -19.23 8.87 -23.81
C LEU A 678 -19.67 8.00 -22.63
N ARG A 679 -20.09 6.76 -22.90
CA ARG A 679 -20.42 5.78 -21.86
C ARG A 679 -19.25 5.56 -20.90
N SER A 680 -18.05 5.30 -21.45
CA SER A 680 -16.84 5.05 -20.66
C SER A 680 -16.48 6.25 -19.79
N PHE A 681 -16.56 7.46 -20.34
CA PHE A 681 -16.31 8.70 -19.62
C PHE A 681 -17.24 8.89 -18.42
N VAL A 682 -18.56 8.72 -18.63
CA VAL A 682 -19.57 8.85 -17.57
C VAL A 682 -19.41 7.77 -16.51
N ASP A 683 -19.26 6.50 -16.91
CA ASP A 683 -19.12 5.36 -15.98
C ASP A 683 -17.87 5.51 -15.09
N ASN A 684 -16.70 5.79 -15.69
CA ASN A 684 -15.46 5.94 -14.94
C ASN A 684 -15.47 7.17 -14.02
N THR A 685 -16.11 8.26 -14.45
CA THR A 685 -16.24 9.46 -13.61
C THR A 685 -17.14 9.21 -12.41
N MET A 686 -18.35 8.67 -12.63
CA MET A 686 -19.29 8.39 -11.54
C MET A 686 -18.71 7.42 -10.52
N ARG A 687 -18.00 6.40 -11.00
CA ARG A 687 -17.25 5.46 -10.18
C ARG A 687 -16.15 6.11 -9.34
N CYS A 688 -15.36 7.00 -9.93
CA CYS A 688 -14.32 7.73 -9.19
C CYS A 688 -14.93 8.62 -8.10
N ILE A 689 -16.01 9.35 -8.43
CA ILE A 689 -16.74 10.19 -7.46
C ILE A 689 -17.26 9.34 -6.30
N SER A 690 -17.96 8.24 -6.60
CA SER A 690 -18.51 7.33 -5.59
C SER A 690 -17.42 6.74 -4.69
N SER A 691 -16.26 6.39 -5.27
CA SER A 691 -15.11 5.88 -4.52
C SER A 691 -14.54 6.91 -3.53
N VAL A 692 -14.39 8.16 -3.95
CA VAL A 692 -13.88 9.25 -3.09
C VAL A 692 -14.91 9.61 -2.01
N GLU A 693 -16.19 9.68 -2.35
CA GLU A 693 -17.28 9.90 -1.38
C GLU A 693 -17.34 8.78 -0.33
N ALA A 694 -17.15 7.52 -0.73
CA ALA A 694 -17.14 6.38 0.18
C ALA A 694 -16.02 6.48 1.23
N ILE A 695 -14.81 6.89 0.83
CA ILE A 695 -13.71 7.12 1.79
C ILE A 695 -13.99 8.32 2.71
N HIS A 696 -14.57 9.41 2.20
CA HIS A 696 -14.97 10.54 3.04
C HIS A 696 -16.04 10.14 4.06
N GLN A 697 -17.02 9.33 3.67
CA GLN A 697 -18.02 8.78 4.59
C GLN A 697 -17.38 7.84 5.61
N LEU A 698 -16.48 6.95 5.18
CA LEU A 698 -15.79 6.02 6.08
C LEU A 698 -14.93 6.75 7.11
N THR A 699 -14.17 7.77 6.70
CA THR A 699 -13.32 8.59 7.58
C THR A 699 -14.12 9.49 8.51
N ARG A 700 -15.32 9.94 8.10
CA ARG A 700 -16.28 10.63 8.99
C ARG A 700 -16.87 9.69 10.04
N ASN A 701 -17.29 8.50 9.63
CA ASN A 701 -17.98 7.55 10.52
C ASN A 701 -17.01 6.87 11.50
N ILE A 702 -15.77 6.61 11.08
CA ILE A 702 -14.76 5.93 11.89
C ILE A 702 -13.67 6.94 12.27
N ALA A 703 -13.87 7.62 13.40
CA ALA A 703 -12.91 8.60 13.90
C ALA A 703 -11.55 7.99 14.32
N THR A 704 -11.40 6.67 14.34
CA THR A 704 -10.11 6.01 14.63
C THR A 704 -9.36 5.60 13.38
N LEU A 705 -9.95 5.77 12.19
CA LEU A 705 -9.31 5.39 10.92
C LEU A 705 -8.10 6.29 10.64
N ALA A 706 -6.93 5.68 10.54
CA ALA A 706 -5.71 6.37 10.17
C ALA A 706 -5.63 6.52 8.64
N VAL A 707 -5.36 7.74 8.17
CA VAL A 707 -5.18 8.03 6.75
C VAL A 707 -3.71 8.37 6.54
N SER A 708 -2.97 7.45 5.91
CA SER A 708 -1.56 7.65 5.61
C SER A 708 -1.37 8.73 4.53
N ASN A 709 -0.19 9.34 4.49
CA ASN A 709 0.18 10.27 3.42
C ASN A 709 0.10 9.63 2.03
N TYR A 710 0.39 8.32 1.94
CA TYR A 710 0.27 7.54 0.72
C TYR A 710 -1.17 7.48 0.20
N VAL A 711 -2.12 7.09 1.07
CA VAL A 711 -3.54 7.03 0.69
C VAL A 711 -4.06 8.43 0.35
N SER A 712 -3.69 9.45 1.12
CA SER A 712 -4.05 10.84 0.83
C SER A 712 -3.53 11.30 -0.52
N GLN A 713 -2.30 10.95 -0.89
CA GLN A 713 -1.75 11.27 -2.21
C GLN A 713 -2.53 10.58 -3.33
N LEU A 714 -2.87 9.29 -3.18
CA LEU A 714 -3.68 8.57 -4.16
C LEU A 714 -5.07 9.22 -4.34
N VAL A 715 -5.75 9.55 -3.25
CA VAL A 715 -7.06 10.21 -3.30
C VAL A 715 -6.93 11.60 -3.94
N ASN A 716 -6.00 12.43 -3.49
CA ASN A 716 -5.84 13.79 -4.01
C ASN A 716 -5.47 13.80 -5.50
N SER A 717 -4.58 12.91 -5.93
CA SER A 717 -4.24 12.76 -7.36
C SER A 717 -5.42 12.25 -8.18
N SER A 718 -6.24 11.32 -7.64
CA SER A 718 -7.45 10.87 -8.34
C SER A 718 -8.44 12.01 -8.59
N VAL A 719 -8.65 12.90 -7.60
CA VAL A 719 -9.51 14.09 -7.74
C VAL A 719 -8.92 15.08 -8.74
N GLU A 720 -7.61 15.30 -8.72
CA GLU A 720 -6.93 16.20 -9.66
C GLU A 720 -7.03 15.72 -11.11
N PHE A 721 -6.78 14.45 -11.38
CA PHE A 721 -6.92 13.89 -12.73
C PHE A 721 -8.38 13.90 -13.21
N LEU A 722 -9.34 13.69 -12.30
CA LEU A 722 -10.75 13.76 -12.67
C LEU A 722 -11.19 15.19 -12.97
N ASP A 723 -10.82 16.16 -12.12
CA ASP A 723 -11.10 17.58 -12.34
C ASP A 723 -10.50 18.05 -13.67
N ASP A 724 -9.28 17.61 -14.03
CA ASP A 724 -8.66 17.90 -15.33
C ASP A 724 -9.50 17.35 -16.50
N GLY A 725 -9.91 16.07 -16.42
CA GLY A 725 -10.72 15.42 -17.46
C GLY A 725 -12.09 16.08 -17.66
N VAL A 726 -12.79 16.36 -16.57
CA VAL A 726 -14.12 17.01 -16.60
C VAL A 726 -14.02 18.47 -17.04
N SER A 727 -13.00 19.20 -16.60
CA SER A 727 -12.81 20.60 -16.99
C SER A 727 -12.48 20.77 -18.47
N LYS A 728 -11.70 19.84 -19.06
CA LYS A 728 -11.44 19.80 -20.51
C LYS A 728 -12.72 19.54 -21.29
N MET A 729 -13.52 18.57 -20.85
CA MET A 729 -14.83 18.30 -21.44
C MET A 729 -15.76 19.52 -21.39
N PHE A 730 -15.74 20.27 -20.29
CA PHE A 730 -16.58 21.46 -20.13
C PHE A 730 -16.15 22.64 -21.02
N ARG A 731 -14.84 22.91 -21.11
CA ARG A 731 -14.31 24.08 -21.84
C ARG A 731 -14.19 23.86 -23.33
N ASP A 732 -13.68 22.69 -23.70
CA ASP A 732 -13.22 22.40 -25.06
C ASP A 732 -14.12 21.36 -25.76
N GLY A 733 -15.10 20.80 -25.05
CA GLY A 733 -15.97 19.71 -25.54
C GLY A 733 -15.24 18.37 -25.71
N VAL A 734 -13.97 18.30 -25.34
CA VAL A 734 -13.09 17.15 -25.57
C VAL A 734 -13.25 16.07 -24.51
N ILE A 735 -13.58 14.84 -24.94
CA ILE A 735 -13.56 13.66 -24.05
C ILE A 735 -12.12 13.21 -23.83
N SER A 736 -11.48 13.70 -22.76
CA SER A 736 -10.17 13.23 -22.30
C SER A 736 -10.30 11.93 -21.49
N LEU A 737 -10.37 10.79 -22.18
CA LEU A 737 -10.56 9.50 -21.51
C LEU A 737 -9.33 9.08 -20.68
N ASP A 738 -8.11 9.41 -21.11
CA ASP A 738 -6.87 9.03 -20.41
C ASP A 738 -6.79 9.61 -18.97
N SER A 739 -7.13 10.89 -18.79
CA SER A 739 -7.17 11.51 -17.45
C SER A 739 -8.19 10.80 -16.55
N VAL A 740 -9.39 10.51 -17.06
CA VAL A 740 -10.47 9.87 -16.30
C VAL A 740 -10.14 8.41 -15.95
N LEU A 741 -9.53 7.67 -16.88
CA LEU A 741 -9.08 6.30 -16.62
C LEU A 741 -7.98 6.24 -15.56
N LYS A 742 -7.04 7.19 -15.58
CA LYS A 742 -6.01 7.33 -14.53
C LYS A 742 -6.64 7.65 -13.17
N ALA A 743 -7.60 8.58 -13.12
CA ALA A 743 -8.34 8.89 -11.90
C ALA A 743 -9.03 7.65 -11.34
N ARG A 744 -9.73 6.89 -12.21
CA ARG A 744 -10.41 5.65 -11.84
C ARG A 744 -9.45 4.58 -11.33
N PHE A 745 -8.31 4.38 -12.00
CA PHE A 745 -7.29 3.42 -11.58
C PHE A 745 -6.77 3.73 -10.18
N LEU A 746 -6.48 5.00 -9.89
CA LEU A 746 -6.08 5.44 -8.55
C LEU A 746 -7.21 5.24 -7.53
N ALA A 747 -8.46 5.42 -7.95
CA ALA A 747 -9.64 5.20 -7.10
C ALA A 747 -9.82 3.74 -6.67
N ASP A 748 -9.63 2.80 -7.60
CA ASP A 748 -9.68 1.38 -7.29
C ASP A 748 -8.48 0.95 -6.44
N LYS A 749 -7.32 1.58 -6.63
CA LYS A 749 -6.14 1.31 -5.81
C LYS A 749 -6.37 1.72 -4.36
N PHE A 750 -6.83 2.95 -4.10
CA PHE A 750 -6.94 3.42 -2.72
C PHE A 750 -8.04 2.72 -1.92
N ILE A 751 -9.12 2.23 -2.55
CA ILE A 751 -10.20 1.52 -1.84
C ILE A 751 -9.71 0.17 -1.33
N ASN A 752 -8.85 -0.47 -2.10
CA ASN A 752 -8.31 -1.80 -1.80
C ASN A 752 -6.99 -1.73 -1.02
N GLU A 753 -6.59 -0.55 -0.53
CA GLU A 753 -5.34 -0.41 0.23
C GLU A 753 -5.45 -1.07 1.62
N PRO A 754 -4.63 -2.10 1.92
CA PRO A 754 -4.69 -2.83 3.18
C PRO A 754 -4.32 -1.95 4.39
N SER A 755 -3.58 -0.86 4.16
CA SER A 755 -3.19 0.10 5.20
C SER A 755 -4.39 0.79 5.87
N LEU A 756 -5.54 0.91 5.18
CA LEU A 756 -6.77 1.45 5.75
C LEU A 756 -7.33 0.57 6.88
N LEU A 757 -7.14 -0.74 6.80
CA LEU A 757 -7.65 -1.70 7.80
C LEU A 757 -6.63 -1.98 8.93
N GLY A 758 -5.35 -1.71 8.70
CA GLY A 758 -4.27 -2.08 9.63
C GLY A 758 -4.31 -1.39 11.00
N LEU A 759 -4.88 -0.19 11.10
CA LEU A 759 -4.97 0.60 12.34
C LEU A 759 -6.36 0.64 12.98
N LEU A 760 -7.34 -0.05 12.38
CA LEU A 760 -8.70 -0.18 12.92
C LEU A 760 -8.72 -0.90 14.28
N HIS A 761 -7.65 -1.63 14.62
CA HIS A 761 -7.59 -2.55 15.75
C HIS A 761 -7.38 -1.89 17.13
N PHE A 762 -7.00 -0.61 17.21
CA PHE A 762 -6.79 0.06 18.50
C PHE A 762 -7.93 1.03 18.83
N SER A 763 -8.99 0.50 19.46
CA SER A 763 -10.07 1.33 20.01
C SER A 763 -9.53 2.31 21.06
N TYR A 764 -10.24 3.41 21.26
CA TYR A 764 -9.90 4.39 22.30
C TYR A 764 -9.83 3.71 23.69
N ASP A 765 -10.67 2.71 23.92
CA ASP A 765 -10.73 1.94 25.16
C ASP A 765 -9.47 1.10 25.40
N MET A 766 -8.92 0.47 24.35
CA MET A 766 -7.64 -0.24 24.45
C MET A 766 -6.47 0.71 24.67
N LYS A 767 -6.46 1.88 24.02
CA LYS A 767 -5.46 2.92 24.31
C LYS A 767 -5.57 3.37 25.77
N LEU A 768 -6.77 3.65 26.27
CA LEU A 768 -6.97 4.05 27.66
C LEU A 768 -6.55 2.95 28.65
N ALA A 769 -6.88 1.68 28.36
CA ALA A 769 -6.51 0.54 29.18
C ALA A 769 -5.00 0.29 29.26
N VAL A 770 -4.25 0.60 28.19
CA VAL A 770 -2.78 0.49 28.16
C VAL A 770 -2.11 1.71 28.82
N TYR A 771 -2.63 2.93 28.60
CA TYR A 771 -2.00 4.15 29.10
C TYR A 771 -2.37 4.50 30.55
N LEU A 772 -3.55 4.10 31.06
CA LEU A 772 -3.97 4.40 32.43
C LEU A 772 -3.04 3.77 33.50
N PRO A 773 -2.62 2.48 33.38
CA PRO A 773 -1.66 1.87 34.30
C PRO A 773 -0.24 2.45 34.20
N LEU A 774 0.13 3.02 33.05
CA LEU A 774 1.40 3.72 32.82
C LEU A 774 1.38 5.15 33.38
N ALA A 775 0.24 5.84 33.29
CA ALA A 775 0.07 7.22 33.74
C ALA A 775 -0.11 7.32 35.27
N PHE A 776 -0.82 6.39 35.90
CA PHE A 776 -1.14 6.47 37.33
C PHE A 776 0.10 6.49 38.25
N PRO A 777 1.14 5.65 38.03
CA PRO A 777 2.38 5.69 38.81
C PRO A 777 3.24 6.94 38.55
N ILE A 778 3.05 7.64 37.43
CA ILE A 778 3.77 8.88 37.08
C ILE A 778 3.03 10.10 37.67
N LEU A 779 1.69 10.09 37.67
CA LEU A 779 0.86 11.16 38.20
C LEU A 779 0.89 11.24 39.73
N MET A 780 1.02 10.11 40.44
CA MET A 780 1.03 10.10 41.91
C MET A 780 2.26 10.82 42.51
N PRO A 781 3.51 10.60 42.04
CA PRO A 781 4.68 11.38 42.45
C PRO A 781 4.56 12.86 42.09
N VAL A 782 4.05 13.19 40.90
CA VAL A 782 3.86 14.59 40.47
C VAL A 782 2.85 15.31 41.37
N ALA A 783 1.71 14.69 41.66
CA ALA A 783 0.70 15.25 42.58
C ALA A 783 1.26 15.43 43.99
N SER A 784 2.03 14.45 44.50
CA SER A 784 2.73 14.54 45.78
C SER A 784 3.75 15.69 45.81
N SER A 785 4.55 15.83 44.74
CA SER A 785 5.52 16.92 44.59
C SER A 785 4.86 18.29 44.53
N ILE A 786 3.74 18.44 43.79
CA ILE A 786 2.97 19.69 43.73
C ILE A 786 2.37 20.01 45.10
N LEU A 787 1.76 19.04 45.78
CA LEU A 787 1.22 19.20 47.14
C LEU A 787 2.30 19.63 48.14
N ALA A 788 3.51 19.09 48.03
CA ALA A 788 4.64 19.47 48.87
C ALA A 788 5.09 20.92 48.62
N VAL A 789 5.08 21.38 47.36
CA VAL A 789 5.38 22.77 47.00
C VAL A 789 4.29 23.73 47.49
N VAL A 790 3.02 23.39 47.27
CA VAL A 790 1.87 24.21 47.68
C VAL A 790 1.79 24.34 49.20
N LYS A 791 1.91 23.24 49.96
CA LYS A 791 1.92 23.28 51.43
C LYS A 791 3.02 24.20 51.98
N ARG A 792 4.14 24.30 51.29
CA ARG A 792 5.29 25.10 51.74
C ARG A 792 5.21 26.56 51.30
N LEU A 793 4.64 26.85 50.14
CA LEU A 793 4.27 28.22 49.74
C LEU A 793 3.26 28.82 50.71
N ILE A 794 2.27 28.04 51.15
CA ILE A 794 1.31 28.45 52.19
C ILE A 794 2.01 28.70 53.54
N TYR A 795 3.00 27.86 53.88
CA TYR A 795 3.79 28.06 55.10
C TYR A 795 4.67 29.33 55.03
N ASP A 796 5.28 29.60 53.88
CA ASP A 796 6.13 30.78 53.68
C ASP A 796 5.32 32.08 53.62
N THR A 797 4.10 32.08 53.06
CA THR A 797 3.18 33.23 53.10
C THR A 797 2.53 33.45 54.47
N GLN A 798 2.46 32.43 55.33
CA GLN A 798 2.03 32.56 56.73
C GLN A 798 3.14 33.05 57.67
N LYS A 799 4.40 33.02 57.22
CA LYS A 799 5.59 33.37 58.02
C LYS A 799 6.13 34.77 57.72
N GLN A 800 5.76 35.35 56.58
CA GLN A 800 5.82 36.79 56.31
C GLN A 800 4.65 37.50 57.00
#